data_AF-A0A7C2YSM1-F1
#
_entry.id   AF-A0A7C2YSM1-F1
#
_cell.length_a   1.000
_cell.length_b   1.000
_cell.length_c   1.000
_cell.angle_alpha   90.00
_cell.angle_beta   90.00
_cell.angle_gamma   90.00
#
_symmetry.space_group_name_H-M   'P 1'
#
loop_
_entity.id
_entity.type
_entity.pdbx_description
1 polymer ?
#
loop_
_entity_poly.entity_id
_entity_poly.type
_entity_poly.pdbx_seq_one_letter_code
_entity_poly.pdbx_strand_id
1 'polypeptide(L)'
;MSAEDYDDEQEFENLWWYKRKWARTIFAPMLYMTSWQYRFYRFLQKSPEERKKMVEARAKKIRKRPDFPTVRGEDVIGRESELAKVMVGVHYHVFRSKELRKASPIPPPKIFIIKGESGSGKSYFCEAVQREAFEEGLKEGLIINYPTLRPQEVYSMWYGSSAQRLSQFFDAAFLQASVVFIDEFQAFGKKFQSSSEVGMEETRVQTVLLEKFDELQKRNYRTVVLIATNEYESLTETLRRRGIVGVIDLDTSMSKDVLTKIASRECERYGISISPAAIINALEESLRALGVSTITPADVVNAFQVVVNSKSAPIQEGFLQKLKGDGPKELPPLSSLITLEDFRAAARKIKSYTAGEKTEAAKKAVIKVRPKERYKDVGGLHGVKDEIMKEIGLALNPDLALKANYIPPKGYLFYGPPGTGKTLMAKALAGENDVWFYNISGPSIIQGMYGDPEKTIRDIFDDARKNAPSIIFFDEMDSVAPKRGTHDPVMDRIVSQLLTEMDGFVPLTGVVVIGTTNRMDVLDPALLERFTKHFEFPYPKNRDEKREIIEIHLREYKDALAPGLTVDQILDVFDKKTLSPRKIEDTINDANRLRAKELEAISELVAAAKRGDEEALNNVKNIFGPDLKRASELLGFEVSEREISRLESITPSSYPLRIYHFEKALENAQEEGIEEARQMIESTVRAEKPEIGRSYGLVALGESAQSGLVSVIEVLVNPNGSGKVYVVGSEAGESIRASAEDAFIYINSISSWKYKSYDVYVELVTPAKGMEKQPIGFGATVPPVSGPSAGLAIGIAMVSALINVPVDPSVVITGAVTAKGEVWPVGGLDYRGSGKIEAALQDKYAKKLIIPEYNYEHFGDVGIQEVLEKRKIKVIPVRTLLEGVKEALVGEPDEENILSALGGELVEKA
;
A
#
# COMPACT_ATOMS: atom_id res chain seq x y z
N MET A 1 37.38 -31.85 -27.10
CA MET A 1 37.96 -33.04 -26.47
C MET A 1 37.04 -34.20 -26.78
N SER A 2 37.55 -35.23 -27.46
CA SER A 2 36.81 -36.40 -27.92
C SER A 2 36.27 -37.25 -26.77
N ALA A 3 35.11 -37.88 -26.99
CA ALA A 3 34.31 -38.60 -26.00
C ALA A 3 34.87 -40.00 -25.61
N GLU A 4 36.17 -40.26 -25.83
CA GLU A 4 36.72 -41.62 -25.73
C GLU A 4 37.43 -41.97 -24.41
N ASP A 5 37.67 -41.03 -23.47
CA ASP A 5 38.50 -41.31 -22.28
C ASP A 5 37.82 -41.16 -20.90
N TYR A 6 36.50 -41.01 -20.79
CA TYR A 6 35.85 -40.81 -19.47
C TYR A 6 35.41 -42.13 -18.81
N ASP A 7 36.38 -42.82 -18.20
CA ASP A 7 36.15 -43.98 -17.32
C ASP A 7 35.78 -43.52 -15.89
N ASP A 8 34.96 -44.29 -15.17
CA ASP A 8 34.59 -44.02 -13.77
C ASP A 8 35.82 -43.93 -12.83
N GLU A 9 36.99 -44.34 -13.31
CA GLU A 9 38.29 -44.24 -12.62
C GLU A 9 38.82 -42.80 -12.50
N GLN A 10 38.45 -41.87 -13.40
CA GLN A 10 38.90 -40.47 -13.33
C GLN A 10 38.44 -39.75 -12.05
N GLU A 11 37.35 -40.22 -11.42
CA GLU A 11 36.83 -39.67 -10.16
C GLU A 11 37.81 -39.93 -8.98
N PHE A 12 38.65 -40.96 -9.09
CA PHE A 12 39.67 -41.30 -8.10
C PHE A 12 41.08 -40.87 -8.49
N GLU A 13 41.32 -40.53 -9.77
CA GLU A 13 42.66 -40.19 -10.28
C GLU A 13 43.33 -39.07 -9.49
N ASN A 14 42.59 -38.10 -8.95
CA ASN A 14 43.15 -36.99 -8.16
C ASN A 14 43.44 -37.34 -6.69
N LEU A 15 43.08 -38.53 -6.21
CA LEU A 15 43.23 -38.91 -4.80
C LEU A 15 44.60 -39.54 -4.53
N TRP A 16 45.31 -39.03 -3.51
CA TRP A 16 46.67 -39.45 -3.17
C TRP A 16 46.79 -40.96 -2.87
N TRP A 17 45.76 -41.55 -2.22
CA TRP A 17 45.70 -42.97 -1.91
C TRP A 17 45.33 -43.83 -3.13
N TYR A 18 44.74 -43.25 -4.18
CA TYR A 18 44.45 -43.96 -5.42
C TYR A 18 45.71 -44.05 -6.30
N LYS A 19 46.45 -42.94 -6.45
CA LYS A 19 47.72 -42.88 -7.18
C LYS A 19 48.81 -43.79 -6.59
N ARG A 20 48.81 -43.99 -5.27
CA ARG A 20 49.84 -44.77 -4.55
C ARG A 20 49.25 -46.06 -3.98
N LYS A 21 49.41 -47.19 -4.71
CA LYS A 21 48.89 -48.52 -4.31
C LYS A 21 49.32 -48.95 -2.90
N TRP A 22 50.56 -48.67 -2.48
CA TRP A 22 51.05 -49.03 -1.14
C TRP A 22 50.34 -48.25 -0.03
N ALA A 23 50.12 -46.95 -0.23
CA ALA A 23 49.45 -46.08 0.73
C ALA A 23 47.98 -46.49 0.92
N ARG A 24 47.33 -46.92 -0.17
CA ARG A 24 45.97 -47.47 -0.15
C ARG A 24 45.82 -48.69 0.75
N THR A 25 46.85 -49.54 0.80
CA THR A 25 46.84 -50.79 1.55
C THR A 25 47.14 -50.52 3.03
N ILE A 26 48.15 -49.69 3.31
CA ILE A 26 48.53 -49.33 4.70
C ILE A 26 47.42 -48.57 5.41
N PHE A 27 46.84 -47.56 4.75
CA PHE A 27 45.80 -46.72 5.36
C PHE A 27 44.38 -47.26 5.15
N ALA A 28 44.21 -48.48 4.62
CA ALA A 28 42.89 -49.06 4.33
C ALA A 28 41.90 -48.99 5.51
N PRO A 29 42.27 -49.33 6.77
CA PRO A 29 41.34 -49.27 7.90
C PRO A 29 40.91 -47.83 8.22
N MET A 30 41.87 -46.91 8.25
CA MET A 30 41.63 -45.48 8.50
C MET A 30 40.80 -44.84 7.39
N LEU A 31 41.11 -45.14 6.13
CA LEU A 31 40.37 -44.65 4.96
C LEU A 31 38.96 -45.20 4.92
N TYR A 32 38.73 -46.46 5.32
CA TYR A 32 37.39 -47.04 5.37
C TYR A 32 36.50 -46.36 6.42
N MET A 33 37.08 -45.89 7.53
CA MET A 33 36.34 -45.15 8.55
C MET A 33 36.10 -43.68 8.17
N THR A 34 37.11 -43.01 7.61
CA THR A 34 37.11 -41.54 7.46
C THR A 34 36.71 -41.07 6.06
N SER A 35 37.01 -41.83 5.00
CA SER A 35 36.76 -41.42 3.61
C SER A 35 35.55 -42.14 3.03
N TRP A 36 34.54 -41.37 2.61
CA TRP A 36 33.45 -41.91 1.80
C TRP A 36 33.93 -42.38 0.43
N GLN A 37 34.88 -41.66 -0.21
CA GLN A 37 35.43 -42.03 -1.52
C GLN A 37 36.13 -43.40 -1.50
N TYR A 38 36.84 -43.75 -0.42
CA TYR A 38 37.48 -45.06 -0.29
C TYR A 38 36.46 -46.19 -0.10
N ARG A 39 35.40 -45.96 0.69
CA ARG A 39 34.28 -46.91 0.83
C ARG A 39 33.56 -47.12 -0.51
N PHE A 40 33.39 -46.05 -1.29
CA PHE A 40 32.82 -46.10 -2.63
C PHE A 40 33.74 -46.85 -3.61
N TYR A 41 35.05 -46.62 -3.56
CA TYR A 41 36.04 -47.38 -4.34
C TYR A 41 35.98 -48.89 -4.05
N ARG A 42 35.96 -49.28 -2.77
CA ARG A 42 35.79 -50.69 -2.36
C ARG A 42 34.43 -51.27 -2.76
N PHE A 43 33.40 -50.45 -2.82
CA PHE A 43 32.08 -50.87 -3.29
C PHE A 43 32.08 -51.16 -4.79
N LEU A 44 32.75 -50.33 -5.60
CA LEU A 44 32.89 -50.54 -7.05
C LEU A 44 33.67 -51.81 -7.41
N GLN A 45 34.60 -52.25 -6.56
CA GLN A 45 35.35 -53.51 -6.74
C GLN A 45 34.50 -54.79 -6.56
N LYS A 46 33.27 -54.69 -6.03
CA LYS A 46 32.41 -55.86 -5.82
C LYS A 46 31.71 -56.29 -7.11
N SER A 47 31.31 -57.56 -7.17
CA SER A 47 30.52 -58.05 -8.31
C SER A 47 29.21 -57.26 -8.45
N PRO A 48 28.68 -57.09 -9.67
CA PRO A 48 27.41 -56.37 -9.89
C PRO A 48 26.26 -56.91 -9.02
N GLU A 49 26.20 -58.23 -8.82
CA GLU A 49 25.18 -58.89 -7.99
C GLU A 49 25.30 -58.56 -6.50
N GLU A 50 26.52 -58.48 -5.96
CA GLU A 50 26.77 -58.10 -4.57
C GLU A 50 26.45 -56.63 -4.32
N ARG A 51 26.77 -55.76 -5.27
CA ARG A 51 26.40 -54.33 -5.23
C ARG A 51 24.89 -54.18 -5.19
N LYS A 52 24.17 -54.89 -6.07
CA LYS A 52 22.71 -54.88 -6.14
C LYS A 52 22.08 -55.32 -4.81
N LYS A 53 22.53 -56.43 -4.21
CA LYS A 53 22.04 -56.90 -2.90
C LYS A 53 22.27 -55.89 -1.77
N MET A 54 23.44 -55.25 -1.71
CA MET A 54 23.73 -54.25 -0.67
C MET A 54 22.92 -52.96 -0.85
N VAL A 55 22.74 -52.53 -2.09
CA VAL A 55 21.95 -51.36 -2.46
C VAL A 55 20.47 -51.60 -2.16
N GLU A 56 19.95 -52.78 -2.49
CA GLU A 56 18.58 -53.18 -2.21
C GLU A 56 18.27 -53.26 -0.70
N ALA A 57 19.23 -53.73 0.11
CA ALA A 57 19.11 -53.71 1.57
C ALA A 57 19.03 -52.28 2.14
N ARG A 58 19.79 -51.33 1.59
CA ARG A 58 19.68 -49.90 1.93
C ARG A 58 18.37 -49.30 1.43
N ALA A 59 17.96 -49.64 0.22
CA ALA A 59 16.71 -49.17 -0.38
C ALA A 59 15.48 -49.54 0.46
N LYS A 60 15.46 -50.74 1.06
CA LYS A 60 14.39 -51.14 2.00
C LYS A 60 14.25 -50.21 3.20
N LYS A 61 15.34 -49.60 3.67
CA LYS A 61 15.29 -48.59 4.76
C LYS A 61 14.83 -47.24 4.24
N ILE A 62 15.27 -46.85 3.05
CA ILE A 62 14.94 -45.57 2.40
C ILE A 62 13.44 -45.51 2.06
N ARG A 63 12.88 -46.59 1.47
CA ARG A 63 11.44 -46.69 1.12
C ARG A 63 10.48 -46.58 2.31
N LYS A 64 10.96 -46.78 3.55
CA LYS A 64 10.16 -46.66 4.77
C LYS A 64 10.16 -45.25 5.35
N ARG A 65 10.98 -44.34 4.82
CA ARG A 65 11.04 -42.97 5.32
C ARG A 65 9.78 -42.21 4.88
N PRO A 66 9.29 -41.26 5.70
CA PRO A 66 8.11 -40.47 5.37
C PRO A 66 8.32 -39.51 4.20
N ASP A 67 9.56 -39.15 3.88
CA ASP A 67 9.96 -38.24 2.80
C ASP A 67 10.17 -38.97 1.46
N PHE A 68 9.93 -40.28 1.38
CA PHE A 68 10.18 -41.04 0.16
C PHE A 68 9.13 -40.73 -0.93
N PRO A 69 9.54 -40.43 -2.18
CA PRO A 69 8.65 -40.20 -3.30
C PRO A 69 7.60 -41.31 -3.48
N THR A 70 6.33 -40.94 -3.33
CA THR A 70 5.17 -41.83 -3.36
C THR A 70 4.66 -42.08 -4.78
N VAL A 71 4.86 -41.13 -5.68
CA VAL A 71 4.38 -41.14 -7.07
C VAL A 71 5.31 -41.94 -7.99
N ARG A 72 4.79 -42.88 -8.78
CA ARG A 72 5.53 -43.66 -9.78
C ARG A 72 5.51 -43.01 -11.15
N GLY A 73 6.47 -43.34 -12.01
CA GLY A 73 6.46 -42.90 -13.42
C GLY A 73 5.17 -43.32 -14.16
N GLU A 74 4.68 -44.53 -13.89
CA GLU A 74 3.39 -45.04 -14.39
C GLU A 74 2.17 -44.20 -13.96
N ASP A 75 2.31 -43.45 -12.86
CA ASP A 75 1.24 -42.62 -12.34
C ASP A 75 1.11 -41.28 -13.10
N VAL A 76 2.13 -40.92 -13.90
CA VAL A 76 2.19 -39.70 -14.71
C VAL A 76 1.54 -39.95 -16.08
N ILE A 77 0.22 -39.95 -16.08
CA ILE A 77 -0.59 -40.27 -17.24
C ILE A 77 -0.57 -39.14 -18.28
N GLY A 78 -0.34 -39.48 -19.55
CA GLY A 78 -0.44 -38.53 -20.67
C GLY A 78 0.72 -37.53 -20.77
N ARG A 79 1.77 -37.71 -19.97
CA ARG A 79 3.00 -36.92 -19.99
C ARG A 79 4.24 -37.81 -20.01
N GLU A 80 4.09 -38.99 -20.62
CA GLU A 80 5.15 -39.99 -20.72
C GLU A 80 6.32 -39.45 -21.57
N SER A 81 6.02 -38.58 -22.54
CA SER A 81 7.03 -37.96 -23.40
C SER A 81 7.91 -36.96 -22.64
N GLU A 82 7.31 -36.18 -21.75
CA GLU A 82 7.94 -35.18 -20.90
C GLU A 82 8.80 -35.87 -19.83
N LEU A 83 8.24 -36.92 -19.22
CA LEU A 83 8.95 -37.78 -18.28
C LEU A 83 10.20 -38.37 -18.93
N ALA A 84 10.05 -38.95 -20.13
CA ALA A 84 11.17 -39.51 -20.89
C ALA A 84 12.26 -38.46 -21.20
N LYS A 85 11.89 -37.23 -21.56
CA LYS A 85 12.86 -36.14 -21.81
C LYS A 85 13.72 -35.84 -20.57
N VAL A 86 13.11 -35.80 -19.38
CA VAL A 86 13.86 -35.60 -18.12
C VAL A 86 14.73 -36.81 -17.81
N MET A 87 14.19 -38.02 -17.97
CA MET A 87 14.92 -39.26 -17.72
C MET A 87 16.14 -39.42 -18.63
N VAL A 88 16.09 -38.97 -19.89
CA VAL A 88 17.28 -38.89 -20.77
C VAL A 88 18.38 -38.03 -20.14
N GLY A 89 18.02 -36.91 -19.50
CA GLY A 89 18.95 -36.07 -18.73
C GLY A 89 19.55 -36.81 -17.54
N VAL A 90 18.73 -37.55 -16.78
CA VAL A 90 19.18 -38.39 -15.65
C VAL A 90 20.13 -39.49 -16.13
N HIS A 91 19.80 -40.18 -17.22
CA HIS A 91 20.66 -41.20 -17.84
C HIS A 91 22.00 -40.66 -18.31
N TYR A 92 22.00 -39.46 -18.89
CA TYR A 92 23.21 -38.84 -19.39
C TYR A 92 24.12 -38.31 -18.26
N HIS A 93 23.55 -37.62 -17.26
CA HIS A 93 24.33 -36.90 -16.23
C HIS A 93 24.53 -37.70 -14.94
N VAL A 94 23.49 -38.39 -14.46
CA VAL A 94 23.50 -39.12 -13.19
C VAL A 94 24.02 -40.55 -13.39
N PHE A 95 23.38 -41.32 -14.28
CA PHE A 95 23.80 -42.71 -14.58
C PHE A 95 25.06 -42.77 -15.46
N ARG A 96 25.30 -41.73 -16.26
CA ARG A 96 26.42 -41.65 -17.23
C ARG A 96 26.42 -42.82 -18.22
N SER A 97 25.25 -43.20 -18.71
CA SER A 97 25.10 -44.33 -19.65
C SER A 97 26.03 -44.18 -20.86
N LYS A 98 26.88 -45.19 -21.09
CA LYS A 98 27.87 -45.19 -22.17
C LYS A 98 27.21 -45.18 -23.54
N GLU A 99 26.10 -45.89 -23.70
CA GLU A 99 25.34 -45.96 -24.94
C GLU A 99 24.76 -44.60 -25.31
N LEU A 100 24.10 -43.94 -24.36
CA LEU A 100 23.46 -42.64 -24.59
C LEU A 100 24.49 -41.52 -24.84
N ARG A 101 25.63 -41.54 -24.14
CA ARG A 101 26.71 -40.56 -24.34
C ARG A 101 27.42 -40.72 -25.68
N LYS A 102 27.51 -41.94 -26.21
CA LYS A 102 28.01 -42.19 -27.57
C LYS A 102 27.00 -41.76 -28.63
N ALA A 103 25.71 -42.01 -28.39
CA ALA A 103 24.65 -41.69 -29.33
C ALA A 103 24.31 -40.18 -29.37
N SER A 104 24.49 -39.45 -28.27
CA SER A 104 24.17 -38.03 -28.14
C SER A 104 25.44 -37.17 -28.04
N PRO A 105 25.94 -36.58 -29.14
CA PRO A 105 27.14 -35.75 -29.13
C PRO A 105 26.96 -34.43 -28.37
N ILE A 106 25.71 -33.98 -28.20
CA ILE A 106 25.35 -32.80 -27.42
C ILE A 106 24.72 -33.29 -26.10
N PRO A 107 25.22 -32.84 -24.93
CA PRO A 107 24.63 -33.22 -23.65
C PRO A 107 23.21 -32.62 -23.52
N PRO A 108 22.22 -33.40 -23.03
CA PRO A 108 20.91 -32.85 -22.65
C PRO A 108 21.06 -31.84 -21.50
N PRO A 109 20.04 -31.01 -21.23
CA PRO A 109 20.08 -30.05 -20.14
C PRO A 109 20.23 -30.73 -18.77
N LYS A 110 20.96 -30.09 -17.85
CA LYS A 110 21.08 -30.52 -16.43
C LYS A 110 20.00 -29.94 -15.53
N ILE A 111 19.42 -28.80 -15.94
CA ILE A 111 18.42 -28.06 -15.20
C ILE A 111 17.15 -28.07 -16.04
N PHE A 112 16.05 -28.54 -15.46
CA PHE A 112 14.74 -28.56 -16.09
C PHE A 112 13.80 -27.61 -15.34
N ILE A 113 13.21 -26.65 -16.05
CA ILE A 113 12.13 -25.81 -15.52
C ILE A 113 10.80 -26.39 -15.96
N ILE A 114 9.94 -26.67 -15.00
CA ILE A 114 8.63 -27.25 -15.15
C ILE A 114 7.63 -26.14 -14.89
N LYS A 115 7.11 -25.57 -15.99
CA LYS A 115 6.14 -24.48 -15.94
C LYS A 115 4.72 -25.04 -16.09
N GLY A 116 3.79 -24.41 -15.39
CA GLY A 116 2.38 -24.65 -15.58
C GLY A 116 1.50 -23.90 -14.59
N GLU A 117 0.20 -23.84 -14.83
CA GLU A 117 -0.78 -23.22 -13.92
C GLU A 117 -0.83 -23.93 -12.55
N SER A 118 -1.41 -23.28 -11.54
CA SER A 118 -1.67 -23.94 -10.26
C SER A 118 -2.58 -25.15 -10.47
N GLY A 119 -2.27 -26.29 -9.85
CA GLY A 119 -3.06 -27.52 -10.03
C GLY A 119 -2.72 -28.35 -11.29
N SER A 120 -1.78 -27.89 -12.14
CA SER A 120 -1.34 -28.67 -13.31
C SER A 120 -0.55 -29.94 -12.95
N GLY A 121 -0.17 -30.15 -11.69
CA GLY A 121 0.53 -31.36 -11.23
C GLY A 121 2.06 -31.31 -11.33
N LYS A 122 2.66 -30.12 -11.23
CA LYS A 122 4.12 -29.92 -11.28
C LYS A 122 4.89 -30.72 -10.22
N SER A 123 4.54 -30.57 -8.94
CA SER A 123 5.20 -31.29 -7.84
C SER A 123 5.01 -32.80 -7.97
N TYR A 124 3.82 -33.23 -8.40
CA TYR A 124 3.52 -34.65 -8.68
C TYR A 124 4.42 -35.22 -9.78
N PHE A 125 4.64 -34.47 -10.86
CA PHE A 125 5.54 -34.85 -11.95
C PHE A 125 7.01 -34.94 -11.47
N CYS A 126 7.49 -33.96 -10.71
CA CYS A 126 8.85 -33.97 -10.15
C CYS A 126 9.10 -35.17 -9.22
N GLU A 127 8.13 -35.47 -8.35
CA GLU A 127 8.20 -36.60 -7.43
C GLU A 127 8.26 -37.93 -8.18
N ALA A 128 7.50 -38.06 -9.28
CA ALA A 128 7.57 -39.22 -10.16
C ALA A 128 8.96 -39.42 -10.78
N VAL A 129 9.57 -38.34 -11.30
CA VAL A 129 10.94 -38.37 -11.84
C VAL A 129 11.92 -38.82 -10.77
N GLN A 130 11.85 -38.26 -9.55
CA GLN A 130 12.72 -38.64 -8.45
C GLN A 130 12.58 -40.12 -8.09
N ARG A 131 11.35 -40.63 -8.06
CA ARG A 131 11.08 -42.04 -7.78
C ARG A 131 11.59 -42.97 -8.88
N GLU A 132 11.32 -42.64 -10.13
CA GLU A 132 11.74 -43.45 -11.28
C GLU A 132 13.27 -43.50 -11.37
N ALA A 133 13.93 -42.35 -11.23
CA ALA A 133 15.38 -42.28 -11.12
C ALA A 133 15.91 -43.14 -9.96
N PHE A 134 15.28 -43.08 -8.78
CA PHE A 134 15.66 -43.94 -7.66
C PHE A 134 15.53 -45.42 -8.00
N GLU A 135 14.38 -45.85 -8.52
CA GLU A 135 14.10 -47.26 -8.83
C GLU A 135 14.99 -47.81 -9.95
N GLU A 136 15.26 -47.00 -10.97
CA GLU A 136 16.16 -47.37 -12.06
C GLU A 136 17.62 -47.42 -11.59
N GLY A 137 18.03 -46.51 -10.70
CA GLY A 137 19.34 -46.56 -10.09
C GLY A 137 19.58 -47.84 -9.30
N LEU A 138 18.56 -48.36 -8.61
CA LEU A 138 18.69 -49.65 -7.92
C LEU A 138 18.98 -50.80 -8.89
N LYS A 139 18.46 -50.75 -10.12
CA LYS A 139 18.74 -51.77 -11.16
C LYS A 139 20.20 -51.73 -11.57
N GLU A 140 20.77 -50.54 -11.69
CA GLU A 140 22.18 -50.25 -12.00
C GLU A 140 23.12 -50.35 -10.78
N GLY A 141 22.61 -50.65 -9.59
CA GLY A 141 23.41 -50.75 -8.36
C GLY A 141 23.89 -49.39 -7.82
N LEU A 142 23.16 -48.31 -8.14
CA LEU A 142 23.39 -46.94 -7.68
C LEU A 142 22.24 -46.48 -6.78
N ILE A 143 22.56 -45.76 -5.71
CA ILE A 143 21.54 -45.09 -4.89
C ILE A 143 21.52 -43.62 -5.31
N ILE A 144 20.39 -43.18 -5.85
CA ILE A 144 20.15 -41.79 -6.18
C ILE A 144 19.46 -41.11 -5.00
N ASN A 145 19.94 -39.93 -4.61
CA ASN A 145 19.26 -39.10 -3.64
C ASN A 145 18.21 -38.22 -4.30
N TYR A 146 17.17 -37.89 -3.54
CA TYR A 146 16.01 -37.11 -4.01
C TYR A 146 15.80 -35.86 -3.13
N PRO A 147 16.80 -34.99 -2.92
CA PRO A 147 16.64 -33.84 -2.06
C PRO A 147 15.58 -32.88 -2.63
N THR A 148 14.63 -32.49 -1.80
CA THR A 148 13.60 -31.50 -2.15
C THR A 148 13.89 -30.22 -1.37
N LEU A 149 13.82 -29.08 -2.04
CA LEU A 149 14.02 -27.75 -1.48
C LEU A 149 12.69 -27.00 -1.52
N ARG A 150 12.21 -26.56 -0.36
CA ARG A 150 11.02 -25.70 -0.25
C ARG A 150 11.40 -24.31 0.29
N PRO A 151 10.67 -23.23 -0.08
CA PRO A 151 10.97 -21.87 0.40
C PRO A 151 11.05 -21.76 1.92
N GLN A 152 10.13 -22.45 2.62
CA GLN A 152 10.03 -22.46 4.09
C GLN A 152 11.26 -23.05 4.79
N GLU A 153 12.06 -23.86 4.10
CA GLU A 153 13.27 -24.49 4.64
C GLU A 153 14.50 -23.57 4.51
N VAL A 154 14.44 -22.63 3.57
CA VAL A 154 15.55 -21.71 3.25
C VAL A 154 15.43 -20.42 4.05
N TYR A 155 14.27 -19.76 3.98
CA TYR A 155 14.06 -18.47 4.63
C TYR A 155 13.98 -18.60 6.14
N SER A 156 14.67 -17.72 6.86
CA SER A 156 14.60 -17.68 8.32
C SER A 156 14.59 -16.23 8.84
N MET A 157 14.17 -16.04 10.08
CA MET A 157 14.18 -14.73 10.75
C MET A 157 15.60 -14.21 11.07
N TRP A 158 16.63 -15.05 10.92
CA TRP A 158 18.01 -14.71 11.26
C TRP A 158 18.80 -14.29 10.01
N TYR A 159 19.20 -13.02 9.97
CA TYR A 159 19.89 -12.40 8.85
C TYR A 159 21.14 -13.18 8.41
N GLY A 160 21.24 -13.49 7.11
CA GLY A 160 22.39 -14.14 6.50
C GLY A 160 22.44 -15.66 6.61
N SER A 161 21.54 -16.27 7.39
CA SER A 161 21.46 -17.74 7.51
C SER A 161 20.79 -18.38 6.29
N SER A 162 19.91 -17.66 5.58
CA SER A 162 19.15 -18.20 4.44
C SER A 162 20.06 -18.59 3.26
N ALA A 163 20.99 -17.71 2.91
CA ALA A 163 21.98 -17.97 1.85
C ALA A 163 22.93 -19.13 2.21
N GLN A 164 23.34 -19.22 3.48
CA GLN A 164 24.20 -20.30 3.97
C GLN A 164 23.49 -21.66 3.92
N ARG A 165 22.22 -21.73 4.35
CA ARG A 165 21.39 -22.94 4.26
C ARG A 165 21.25 -23.40 2.82
N LEU A 166 21.01 -22.46 1.90
CA LEU A 166 20.91 -22.76 0.48
C LEU A 166 22.22 -23.35 -0.07
N SER A 167 23.37 -22.75 0.25
CA SER A 167 24.66 -23.30 -0.17
C SER A 167 24.88 -24.71 0.40
N GLN A 168 24.64 -24.91 1.70
CA GLN A 168 24.79 -26.21 2.36
C GLN A 168 23.92 -27.29 1.73
N PHE A 169 22.69 -26.94 1.34
CA PHE A 169 21.79 -27.85 0.63
C PHE A 169 22.38 -28.32 -0.70
N PHE A 170 22.83 -27.39 -1.56
CA PHE A 170 23.42 -27.75 -2.85
C PHE A 170 24.75 -28.47 -2.70
N ASP A 171 25.60 -28.07 -1.76
CA ASP A 171 26.88 -28.73 -1.48
C ASP A 171 26.65 -30.19 -1.07
N ALA A 172 25.66 -30.45 -0.21
CA ALA A 172 25.27 -31.82 0.15
C ALA A 172 24.69 -32.59 -1.04
N ALA A 173 23.89 -31.94 -1.89
CA ALA A 173 23.28 -32.57 -3.06
C ALA A 173 24.30 -32.93 -4.14
N PHE A 174 25.29 -32.07 -4.40
CA PHE A 174 26.32 -32.25 -5.43
C PHE A 174 27.35 -33.33 -5.08
N LEU A 175 27.53 -33.64 -3.79
CA LEU A 175 28.45 -34.69 -3.32
C LEU A 175 27.99 -36.11 -3.67
N GLN A 176 26.72 -36.32 -3.98
CA GLN A 176 26.15 -37.64 -4.25
C GLN A 176 25.35 -37.62 -5.55
N ALA A 177 25.12 -38.80 -6.14
CA ALA A 177 24.23 -38.92 -7.29
C ALA A 177 22.82 -38.49 -6.87
N SER A 178 22.26 -37.44 -7.49
CA SER A 178 21.04 -36.81 -6.99
C SER A 178 20.14 -36.26 -8.09
N VAL A 179 18.83 -36.32 -7.84
CA VAL A 179 17.80 -35.59 -8.57
C VAL A 179 17.20 -34.58 -7.61
N VAL A 180 17.64 -33.34 -7.72
CA VAL A 180 17.21 -32.22 -6.85
C VAL A 180 15.88 -31.69 -7.35
N PHE A 181 14.91 -31.53 -6.46
CA PHE A 181 13.64 -30.87 -6.77
C PHE A 181 13.53 -29.56 -5.99
N ILE A 182 13.28 -28.46 -6.68
CA ILE A 182 12.98 -27.16 -6.08
C ILE A 182 11.51 -26.85 -6.35
N ASP A 183 10.71 -26.80 -5.28
CA ASP A 183 9.30 -26.46 -5.36
C ASP A 183 9.08 -24.95 -5.14
N GLU A 184 7.99 -24.42 -5.70
CA GLU A 184 7.60 -23.01 -5.59
C GLU A 184 8.74 -22.02 -5.91
N PHE A 185 9.44 -22.22 -7.02
CA PHE A 185 10.63 -21.44 -7.36
C PHE A 185 10.38 -19.93 -7.48
N GLN A 186 9.13 -19.52 -7.76
CA GLN A 186 8.73 -18.12 -7.77
C GLN A 186 9.03 -17.39 -6.45
N ALA A 187 9.08 -18.10 -5.32
CA ALA A 187 9.45 -17.52 -4.03
C ALA A 187 10.93 -17.09 -3.98
N PHE A 188 11.80 -17.79 -4.71
CA PHE A 188 13.22 -17.45 -4.79
C PHE A 188 13.54 -16.46 -5.93
N GLY A 189 12.65 -16.33 -6.93
CA GLY A 189 12.97 -15.74 -8.23
C GLY A 189 12.40 -14.34 -8.55
N LYS A 190 11.65 -13.71 -7.65
CA LYS A 190 11.08 -12.37 -7.89
C LYS A 190 12.17 -11.29 -7.92
N LYS A 191 12.08 -10.33 -8.86
CA LYS A 191 12.99 -9.18 -8.92
C LYS A 191 12.72 -8.25 -7.74
N PHE A 192 13.60 -8.24 -6.74
CA PHE A 192 13.53 -7.29 -5.65
C PHE A 192 14.55 -6.16 -5.87
N GLN A 193 14.09 -4.91 -5.75
CA GLN A 193 14.92 -3.70 -5.83
C GLN A 193 14.77 -2.83 -4.58
N SER A 194 14.49 -3.43 -3.42
CA SER A 194 14.47 -2.69 -2.15
C SER A 194 15.84 -2.69 -1.50
N SER A 195 16.24 -1.54 -0.95
CA SER A 195 17.43 -1.37 -0.09
C SER A 195 17.18 -1.84 1.35
N SER A 196 16.03 -2.45 1.64
CA SER A 196 15.70 -3.01 2.95
C SER A 196 16.59 -4.22 3.28
N GLU A 197 16.80 -4.48 4.57
CA GLU A 197 17.58 -5.65 5.04
C GLU A 197 17.02 -6.98 4.49
N VAL A 198 15.70 -7.09 4.39
CA VAL A 198 15.01 -8.24 3.79
C VAL A 198 15.32 -8.35 2.29
N GLY A 199 15.29 -7.24 1.55
CA GLY A 199 15.62 -7.22 0.11
C GLY A 199 17.09 -7.54 -0.16
N MET A 200 18.00 -7.11 0.71
CA MET A 200 19.42 -7.48 0.64
C MET A 200 19.64 -8.97 0.88
N GLU A 201 18.89 -9.60 1.80
CA GLU A 201 18.99 -11.05 2.04
C GLU A 201 18.44 -11.87 0.88
N GLU A 202 17.29 -11.49 0.32
CA GLU A 202 16.71 -12.16 -0.85
C GLU A 202 17.61 -12.06 -2.10
N THR A 203 18.22 -10.88 -2.31
CA THR A 203 19.21 -10.68 -3.38
C THR A 203 20.44 -11.58 -3.20
N ARG A 204 20.89 -11.80 -1.95
CA ARG A 204 21.98 -12.74 -1.65
C ARG A 204 21.59 -14.18 -1.91
N VAL A 205 20.39 -14.60 -1.50
CA VAL A 205 19.86 -15.95 -1.77
C VAL A 205 19.81 -16.21 -3.28
N GLN A 206 19.33 -15.24 -4.07
CA GLN A 206 19.34 -15.33 -5.53
C GLN A 206 20.75 -15.42 -6.12
N THR A 207 21.68 -14.62 -5.61
CA THR A 207 23.07 -14.63 -6.07
C THR A 207 23.70 -16.01 -5.84
N VAL A 208 23.58 -16.56 -4.62
CA VAL A 208 24.08 -17.92 -4.29
C VAL A 208 23.40 -18.99 -5.13
N LEU A 209 22.10 -18.89 -5.38
CA LEU A 209 21.36 -19.83 -6.21
C LEU A 209 21.89 -19.86 -7.65
N LEU A 210 22.12 -18.69 -8.24
CA LEU A 210 22.69 -18.54 -9.58
C LEU A 210 24.12 -19.07 -9.64
N GLU A 211 24.94 -18.78 -8.62
CA GLU A 211 26.29 -19.32 -8.50
C GLU A 211 26.28 -20.86 -8.46
N LYS A 212 25.36 -21.47 -7.71
CA LYS A 212 25.23 -22.93 -7.63
C LYS A 212 24.74 -23.57 -8.93
N PHE A 213 23.85 -22.90 -9.66
CA PHE A 213 23.45 -23.34 -11.00
C PHE A 213 24.61 -23.27 -12.01
N ASP A 214 25.41 -22.22 -11.95
CA ASP A 214 26.62 -22.09 -12.77
C ASP A 214 27.67 -23.14 -12.39
N GLU A 215 27.82 -23.42 -11.09
CA GLU A 215 28.70 -24.47 -10.58
C GLU A 215 28.27 -25.85 -11.11
N LEU A 216 26.98 -26.16 -11.07
CA LEU A 216 26.41 -27.41 -11.56
C LEU A 216 26.62 -27.63 -13.07
N GLN A 217 26.53 -26.55 -13.86
CA GLN A 217 26.75 -26.61 -15.30
C GLN A 217 28.22 -26.80 -15.65
N LYS A 218 29.13 -26.07 -14.97
CA LYS A 218 30.57 -26.10 -15.24
C LYS A 218 31.25 -27.36 -14.72
N ARG A 219 30.80 -27.89 -13.57
CA ARG A 219 31.38 -29.08 -12.94
C ARG A 219 30.66 -30.36 -13.36
N ASN A 220 31.38 -31.47 -13.28
CA ASN A 220 30.85 -32.79 -13.66
C ASN A 220 30.13 -33.50 -12.49
N TYR A 221 29.25 -32.79 -11.78
CA TYR A 221 28.42 -33.41 -10.75
C TYR A 221 27.39 -34.37 -11.35
N ARG A 222 27.13 -35.49 -10.67
CA ARG A 222 26.10 -36.48 -11.03
C ARG A 222 24.72 -36.02 -10.54
N THR A 223 24.34 -34.79 -10.91
CA THR A 223 23.14 -34.13 -10.39
C THR A 223 22.31 -33.54 -11.52
N VAL A 224 21.00 -33.74 -11.45
CA VAL A 224 19.98 -33.07 -12.28
C VAL A 224 19.07 -32.26 -11.35
N VAL A 225 18.71 -31.05 -11.76
CA VAL A 225 17.83 -30.16 -10.98
C VAL A 225 16.51 -29.96 -11.71
N LEU A 226 15.40 -30.18 -10.99
CA LEU A 226 14.03 -29.93 -11.42
C LEU A 226 13.51 -28.70 -10.67
N ILE A 227 12.97 -27.74 -11.41
CA ILE A 227 12.47 -26.47 -10.87
C ILE A 227 11.00 -26.32 -11.23
N ALA A 228 10.10 -26.35 -10.26
CA ALA A 228 8.68 -26.09 -10.49
C ALA A 228 8.34 -24.61 -10.28
N THR A 229 7.66 -24.00 -11.24
CA THR A 229 7.17 -22.61 -11.14
C THR A 229 5.80 -22.45 -11.79
N ASN A 230 4.95 -21.59 -11.22
CA ASN A 230 3.71 -21.11 -11.84
C ASN A 230 3.90 -19.77 -12.58
N GLU A 231 4.96 -19.03 -12.28
CA GLU A 231 5.24 -17.72 -12.87
C GLU A 231 6.54 -17.79 -13.69
N TYR A 232 6.54 -18.59 -14.75
CA TYR A 232 7.71 -18.72 -15.61
C TYR A 232 8.16 -17.36 -16.21
N GLU A 233 7.19 -16.50 -16.56
CA GLU A 233 7.45 -15.21 -17.19
C GLU A 233 8.04 -14.16 -16.23
N SER A 234 7.90 -14.35 -14.91
CA SER A 234 8.48 -13.43 -13.91
C SER A 234 9.93 -13.78 -13.56
N LEU A 235 10.40 -14.97 -13.93
CA LEU A 235 11.78 -15.39 -13.67
C LEU A 235 12.78 -14.46 -14.37
N THR A 236 13.89 -14.19 -13.69
CA THR A 236 14.95 -13.33 -14.20
C THR A 236 15.40 -13.76 -15.60
N GLU A 237 15.58 -12.78 -16.47
CA GLU A 237 15.97 -12.99 -17.86
C GLU A 237 17.32 -13.73 -17.97
N THR A 238 18.17 -13.65 -16.94
CA THR A 238 19.41 -14.42 -16.80
C THR A 238 19.20 -15.92 -16.69
N LEU A 239 18.13 -16.40 -16.02
CA LEU A 239 17.77 -17.82 -15.98
C LEU A 239 17.19 -18.30 -17.32
N ARG A 240 16.44 -17.44 -18.01
CA ARG A 240 15.78 -17.74 -19.31
C ARG A 240 16.73 -17.69 -20.52
N ARG A 241 17.64 -16.71 -20.59
CA ARG A 241 18.54 -16.47 -21.74
C ARG A 241 19.74 -17.42 -21.83
N ARG A 242 20.11 -18.12 -20.76
CA ARG A 242 21.34 -18.94 -20.73
C ARG A 242 21.27 -20.27 -21.49
N GLY A 243 20.19 -20.55 -22.23
CA GLY A 243 20.15 -21.54 -23.33
C GLY A 243 20.46 -23.01 -22.99
N ILE A 244 20.64 -23.37 -21.71
CA ILE A 244 21.05 -24.72 -21.24
C ILE A 244 19.97 -25.34 -20.32
N VAL A 245 18.83 -24.67 -20.17
CA VAL A 245 17.72 -25.09 -19.31
C VAL A 245 16.63 -25.73 -20.16
N GLY A 246 16.26 -26.98 -19.84
CA GLY A 246 15.14 -27.65 -20.50
C GLY A 246 13.81 -27.14 -19.95
N VAL A 247 12.98 -26.51 -20.77
CA VAL A 247 11.65 -26.06 -20.33
C VAL A 247 10.62 -27.12 -20.67
N ILE A 248 9.86 -27.56 -19.67
CA ILE A 248 8.73 -28.48 -19.78
C ILE A 248 7.47 -27.71 -19.44
N ASP A 249 6.58 -27.62 -20.41
CA ASP A 249 5.29 -26.94 -20.28
C ASP A 249 4.20 -27.98 -20.01
N LEU A 250 3.71 -28.01 -18.77
CA LEU A 250 2.66 -28.93 -18.36
C LEU A 250 1.25 -28.46 -18.73
N ASP A 251 1.09 -27.24 -19.24
CA ASP A 251 -0.20 -26.68 -19.65
C ASP A 251 -0.47 -26.99 -21.13
N THR A 252 0.55 -26.90 -21.98
CA THR A 252 0.42 -27.24 -23.42
C THR A 252 0.10 -28.71 -23.69
N SER A 253 0.42 -29.61 -22.75
CA SER A 253 0.10 -31.04 -22.80
C SER A 253 -1.30 -31.38 -22.24
N MET A 254 -2.10 -30.38 -21.84
CA MET A 254 -3.44 -30.60 -21.28
C MET A 254 -4.47 -30.86 -22.37
N SER A 255 -4.49 -32.08 -22.90
CA SER A 255 -5.58 -32.54 -23.75
C SER A 255 -6.72 -33.14 -22.91
N LYS A 256 -7.94 -33.10 -23.46
CA LYS A 256 -9.12 -33.75 -22.88
C LYS A 256 -8.89 -35.25 -22.64
N ASP A 257 -8.03 -35.88 -23.44
CA ASP A 257 -7.66 -37.28 -23.28
C ASP A 257 -6.86 -37.52 -21.99
N VAL A 258 -5.96 -36.60 -21.63
CA VAL A 258 -5.19 -36.68 -20.38
C VAL A 258 -6.13 -36.60 -19.17
N LEU A 259 -7.05 -35.63 -19.16
CA LEU A 259 -8.05 -35.49 -18.08
C LEU A 259 -8.97 -36.72 -18.00
N THR A 260 -9.37 -37.28 -19.15
CA THR A 260 -10.20 -38.48 -19.22
C THR A 260 -9.49 -39.70 -18.65
N LYS A 261 -8.19 -39.87 -18.94
CA LYS A 261 -7.40 -40.96 -18.37
C LYS A 261 -7.21 -40.81 -16.85
N ILE A 262 -7.00 -39.58 -16.35
CA ILE A 262 -6.94 -39.31 -14.90
C ILE A 262 -8.29 -39.67 -14.24
N ALA A 263 -9.41 -39.23 -14.82
CA ALA A 263 -10.73 -39.60 -14.35
C ALA A 263 -10.98 -41.12 -14.39
N SER A 264 -10.48 -41.81 -15.42
CA SER A 264 -10.56 -43.28 -15.53
C SER A 264 -9.89 -43.96 -14.34
N ARG A 265 -8.68 -43.51 -13.98
CA ARG A 265 -7.95 -44.05 -12.85
C ARG A 265 -8.65 -43.79 -11.52
N GLU A 266 -9.18 -42.58 -11.30
CA GLU A 266 -9.95 -42.31 -10.08
C GLU A 266 -11.25 -43.14 -10.04
N CYS A 267 -11.88 -43.40 -11.19
CA CYS A 267 -13.02 -44.32 -11.27
C CYS A 267 -12.63 -45.74 -10.84
N GLU A 268 -11.50 -46.27 -11.33
CA GLU A 268 -10.99 -47.58 -10.92
C GLU A 268 -10.65 -47.61 -9.43
N ARG A 269 -9.99 -46.57 -8.92
CA ARG A 269 -9.57 -46.46 -7.52
C ARG A 269 -10.75 -46.50 -6.55
N TYR A 270 -11.85 -45.81 -6.88
CA TYR A 270 -13.04 -45.72 -6.04
C TYR A 270 -14.17 -46.69 -6.46
N GLY A 271 -13.94 -47.52 -7.48
CA GLY A 271 -14.93 -48.47 -8.01
C GLY A 271 -16.15 -47.81 -8.66
N ILE A 272 -16.02 -46.61 -9.22
CA ILE A 272 -17.10 -45.83 -9.84
C ILE A 272 -17.36 -46.34 -11.26
N SER A 273 -18.62 -46.62 -11.60
CA SER A 273 -19.04 -47.20 -12.89
C SER A 273 -19.42 -46.18 -13.98
N ILE A 274 -19.33 -44.89 -13.67
CA ILE A 274 -19.69 -43.79 -14.58
C ILE A 274 -18.59 -43.62 -15.64
N SER A 275 -18.98 -43.31 -16.88
CA SER A 275 -18.01 -43.01 -17.95
C SER A 275 -17.11 -41.82 -17.58
N PRO A 276 -15.76 -41.99 -17.61
CA PRO A 276 -14.82 -40.91 -17.29
C PRO A 276 -14.99 -39.67 -18.19
N ALA A 277 -15.30 -39.88 -19.47
CA ALA A 277 -15.56 -38.78 -20.41
C ALA A 277 -16.81 -37.98 -20.02
N ALA A 278 -17.85 -38.65 -19.51
CA ALA A 278 -19.07 -37.99 -19.04
C ALA A 278 -18.82 -37.16 -17.77
N ILE A 279 -17.95 -37.63 -16.87
CA ILE A 279 -17.56 -36.88 -15.67
C ILE A 279 -16.82 -35.61 -16.05
N ILE A 280 -15.82 -35.69 -16.93
CA ILE A 280 -15.07 -34.52 -17.41
C ILE A 280 -16.02 -33.51 -18.09
N ASN A 281 -16.93 -33.96 -18.95
CA ASN A 281 -17.93 -33.10 -19.56
C ASN A 281 -18.82 -32.39 -18.52
N ALA A 282 -19.27 -33.11 -17.48
CA ALA A 282 -20.10 -32.54 -16.42
C ALA A 282 -19.36 -31.49 -15.58
N LEU A 283 -18.06 -31.70 -15.32
CA LEU A 283 -17.20 -30.72 -14.67
C LEU A 283 -16.99 -29.49 -15.58
N GLU A 284 -16.71 -29.68 -16.88
CA GLU A 284 -16.52 -28.59 -17.86
C GLU A 284 -17.77 -27.73 -17.98
N GLU A 285 -18.94 -28.35 -18.12
CA GLU A 285 -20.22 -27.65 -18.20
C GLU A 285 -20.47 -26.78 -16.96
N SER A 286 -20.23 -27.35 -15.77
CA SER A 286 -20.45 -26.66 -14.50
C SER A 286 -19.45 -25.51 -14.26
N LEU A 287 -18.20 -25.68 -14.68
CA LEU A 287 -17.13 -24.69 -14.53
C LEU A 287 -17.23 -23.57 -15.57
N ARG A 288 -17.66 -23.87 -16.82
CA ARG A 288 -17.95 -22.87 -17.85
C ARG A 288 -19.09 -21.94 -17.45
N ALA A 289 -20.15 -22.48 -16.84
CA ALA A 289 -21.23 -21.67 -16.29
C ALA A 289 -20.76 -20.68 -15.19
N LEU A 290 -19.59 -20.94 -14.61
CA LEU A 290 -18.95 -20.11 -13.60
C LEU A 290 -17.79 -19.25 -14.16
N GLY A 291 -17.63 -19.17 -15.48
CA GLY A 291 -16.61 -18.36 -16.14
C GLY A 291 -15.19 -18.93 -16.08
N VAL A 292 -15.03 -20.23 -15.81
CA VAL A 292 -13.72 -20.91 -15.85
C VAL A 292 -13.58 -21.61 -17.20
N SER A 293 -12.50 -21.27 -17.93
CA SER A 293 -12.24 -21.76 -19.29
C SER A 293 -11.49 -23.09 -19.34
N THR A 294 -10.73 -23.44 -18.30
CA THR A 294 -9.83 -24.60 -18.27
C THR A 294 -9.97 -25.40 -16.98
N ILE A 295 -9.94 -26.73 -17.08
CA ILE A 295 -9.93 -27.65 -15.93
C ILE A 295 -8.52 -28.19 -15.73
N THR A 296 -8.05 -28.19 -14.49
CA THR A 296 -6.75 -28.79 -14.16
C THR A 296 -6.89 -30.23 -13.64
N PRO A 297 -5.84 -31.06 -13.72
CA PRO A 297 -5.79 -32.38 -13.10
C PRO A 297 -6.17 -32.38 -11.62
N ALA A 298 -5.70 -31.38 -10.87
CA ALA A 298 -6.04 -31.24 -9.45
C ALA A 298 -7.54 -31.00 -9.25
N ASP A 299 -8.20 -30.22 -10.11
CA ASP A 299 -9.64 -29.99 -10.02
C ASP A 299 -10.43 -31.29 -10.23
N VAL A 300 -9.98 -32.15 -11.16
CA VAL A 300 -10.57 -33.47 -11.39
C VAL A 300 -10.44 -34.31 -10.13
N VAL A 301 -9.22 -34.51 -9.61
CA VAL A 301 -8.98 -35.32 -8.40
C VAL A 301 -9.76 -34.77 -7.19
N ASN A 302 -9.77 -33.45 -7.01
CA ASN A 302 -10.53 -32.80 -5.94
C ASN A 302 -12.03 -33.04 -6.08
N ALA A 303 -12.57 -33.03 -7.31
CA ALA A 303 -13.98 -33.34 -7.54
C ALA A 303 -14.31 -34.77 -7.11
N PHE A 304 -13.47 -35.75 -7.46
CA PHE A 304 -13.63 -37.13 -6.98
C PHE A 304 -13.59 -37.19 -5.45
N GLN A 305 -12.62 -36.54 -4.81
CA GLN A 305 -12.49 -36.56 -3.35
C GLN A 305 -13.70 -35.92 -2.66
N VAL A 306 -14.22 -34.80 -3.17
CA VAL A 306 -15.41 -34.12 -2.62
C VAL A 306 -16.65 -35.02 -2.75
N VAL A 307 -16.85 -35.65 -3.91
CA VAL A 307 -17.98 -36.56 -4.15
C VAL A 307 -17.89 -37.78 -3.24
N VAL A 308 -16.72 -38.43 -3.19
CA VAL A 308 -16.48 -39.61 -2.35
C VAL A 308 -16.71 -39.28 -0.88
N ASN A 309 -16.13 -38.19 -0.37
CA ASN A 309 -16.32 -37.78 1.02
C ASN A 309 -17.79 -37.47 1.33
N SER A 310 -18.49 -36.76 0.43
CA SER A 310 -19.89 -36.42 0.62
C SER A 310 -20.80 -37.65 0.65
N LYS A 311 -20.46 -38.72 -0.08
CA LYS A 311 -21.26 -39.94 -0.16
C LYS A 311 -20.82 -41.02 0.82
N SER A 312 -19.59 -40.96 1.32
CA SER A 312 -19.11 -41.86 2.38
C SER A 312 -19.70 -41.51 3.76
N ALA A 313 -20.00 -40.23 4.02
CA ALA A 313 -20.58 -39.78 5.30
C ALA A 313 -21.87 -40.53 5.70
N PRO A 314 -22.92 -40.64 4.85
CA PRO A 314 -24.12 -41.39 5.21
C PRO A 314 -23.87 -42.92 5.34
N ILE A 315 -22.88 -43.48 4.63
CA ILE A 315 -22.49 -44.90 4.80
C ILE A 315 -21.85 -45.10 6.18
N GLN A 316 -20.98 -44.19 6.60
CA GLN A 316 -20.34 -44.23 7.92
C GLN A 316 -21.38 -44.10 9.04
N GLU A 317 -22.35 -43.20 8.89
CA GLU A 317 -23.47 -43.07 9.83
C GLU A 317 -24.35 -44.32 9.87
N GLY A 318 -24.69 -44.90 8.71
CA GLY A 318 -25.44 -46.15 8.62
C GLY A 318 -24.68 -47.34 9.22
N PHE A 319 -23.35 -47.38 9.08
CA PHE A 319 -22.50 -48.39 9.72
C PHE A 319 -22.47 -48.22 11.24
N LEU A 320 -22.38 -46.99 11.74
CA LEU A 320 -22.47 -46.69 13.17
C LEU A 320 -23.84 -47.08 13.74
N GLN A 321 -24.94 -46.86 13.01
CA GLN A 321 -26.27 -47.30 13.41
C GLN A 321 -26.40 -48.83 13.42
N LYS A 322 -25.78 -49.51 12.45
CA LYS A 322 -25.70 -50.98 12.40
C LYS A 322 -24.93 -51.55 13.59
N LEU A 323 -23.82 -50.93 13.98
CA LEU A 323 -23.08 -51.29 15.20
C LEU A 323 -23.90 -51.09 16.48
N LYS A 324 -24.86 -50.16 16.47
CA LYS A 324 -25.80 -49.89 17.58
C LYS A 324 -27.05 -50.78 17.58
N GLY A 325 -27.21 -51.67 16.59
CA GLY A 325 -28.33 -52.62 16.52
C GLY A 325 -29.60 -52.10 15.80
N ASP A 326 -29.65 -50.82 15.43
CA ASP A 326 -30.81 -50.16 14.80
C ASP A 326 -30.60 -49.88 13.28
N GLY A 327 -29.52 -50.40 12.70
CA GLY A 327 -29.13 -50.09 11.32
C GLY A 327 -29.66 -51.07 10.25
N PRO A 328 -29.60 -50.66 8.97
CA PRO A 328 -30.03 -51.48 7.83
C PRO A 328 -29.22 -52.79 7.69
N LYS A 329 -29.87 -53.86 7.19
CA LYS A 329 -29.26 -55.20 7.03
C LYS A 329 -28.02 -55.20 6.13
N GLU A 330 -28.06 -54.46 5.03
CA GLU A 330 -26.94 -54.30 4.08
C GLU A 330 -26.70 -52.82 3.77
N LEU A 331 -25.43 -52.43 3.70
CA LEU A 331 -25.02 -51.07 3.33
C LEU A 331 -24.85 -51.01 1.81
N PRO A 332 -25.40 -50.00 1.12
CA PRO A 332 -25.22 -49.86 -0.32
C PRO A 332 -23.75 -49.63 -0.67
N PRO A 333 -23.24 -50.20 -1.78
CA PRO A 333 -21.88 -49.95 -2.23
C PRO A 333 -21.73 -48.48 -2.66
N LEU A 334 -20.60 -47.85 -2.32
CA LEU A 334 -20.32 -46.43 -2.60
C LEU A 334 -20.57 -46.07 -4.08
N SER A 335 -20.22 -46.98 -4.99
CA SER A 335 -20.40 -46.83 -6.43
C SER A 335 -21.86 -46.64 -6.87
N SER A 336 -22.83 -47.15 -6.10
CA SER A 336 -24.26 -47.01 -6.40
C SER A 336 -24.87 -45.66 -5.96
N LEU A 337 -24.17 -44.91 -5.09
CA LEU A 337 -24.65 -43.64 -4.55
C LEU A 337 -24.12 -42.41 -5.29
N ILE A 338 -23.10 -42.60 -6.13
CA ILE A 338 -22.43 -41.54 -6.87
C ILE A 338 -23.12 -41.36 -8.22
N THR A 339 -23.49 -40.13 -8.53
CA THR A 339 -24.15 -39.74 -9.79
C THR A 339 -23.39 -38.61 -10.48
N LEU A 340 -23.69 -38.36 -11.76
CA LEU A 340 -23.11 -37.23 -12.51
C LEU A 340 -23.47 -35.86 -11.90
N GLU A 341 -24.64 -35.73 -11.27
CA GLU A 341 -25.04 -34.49 -10.59
C GLU A 341 -24.17 -34.17 -9.39
N ASP A 342 -23.64 -35.18 -8.71
CA ASP A 342 -22.72 -34.99 -7.59
C ASP A 342 -21.40 -34.35 -8.05
N PHE A 343 -20.90 -34.72 -9.23
CA PHE A 343 -19.73 -34.08 -9.83
C PHE A 343 -20.01 -32.64 -10.25
N ARG A 344 -21.21 -32.34 -10.78
CA ARG A 344 -21.64 -30.96 -11.05
C ARG A 344 -21.71 -30.13 -9.77
N ALA A 345 -22.23 -30.69 -8.68
CA ALA A 345 -22.29 -30.04 -7.38
C ALA A 345 -20.89 -29.84 -6.77
N ALA A 346 -20.00 -30.82 -6.91
CA ALA A 346 -18.62 -30.73 -6.45
C ALA A 346 -17.84 -29.63 -7.19
N ALA A 347 -18.01 -29.48 -8.51
CA ALA A 347 -17.42 -28.39 -9.27
C ALA A 347 -17.80 -27.00 -8.73
N ARG A 348 -19.06 -26.82 -8.32
CA ARG A 348 -19.53 -25.56 -7.68
C ARG A 348 -18.87 -25.32 -6.32
N LYS A 349 -18.66 -26.39 -5.54
CA LYS A 349 -18.01 -26.31 -4.20
C LYS A 349 -16.51 -26.01 -4.30
N ILE A 350 -15.77 -26.63 -5.22
CA ILE A 350 -14.32 -26.43 -5.37
C ILE A 350 -13.99 -24.94 -5.56
N LYS A 351 -14.75 -24.24 -6.41
CA LYS A 351 -14.56 -22.80 -6.62
C LYS A 351 -14.75 -21.97 -5.34
N SER A 352 -15.67 -22.35 -4.45
CA SER A 352 -15.87 -21.61 -3.19
C SER A 352 -14.64 -21.64 -2.28
N TYR A 353 -13.85 -22.72 -2.33
CA TYR A 353 -12.60 -22.88 -1.57
C TYR A 353 -11.42 -22.18 -2.26
N THR A 354 -11.25 -22.35 -3.58
CA THR A 354 -10.14 -21.70 -4.33
C THR A 354 -10.32 -20.18 -4.46
N ALA A 355 -11.56 -19.69 -4.52
CA ALA A 355 -11.88 -18.26 -4.43
C ALA A 355 -11.82 -17.73 -2.98
N GLY A 356 -11.82 -18.62 -1.98
CA GLY A 356 -11.56 -18.31 -0.58
C GLY A 356 -10.09 -17.98 -0.33
N GLU A 357 -9.17 -18.79 -0.86
CA GLU A 357 -7.72 -18.57 -0.68
C GLU A 357 -7.17 -17.38 -1.49
N LYS A 358 -7.74 -17.06 -2.65
CA LYS A 358 -7.24 -15.94 -3.46
C LYS A 358 -7.59 -14.55 -2.94
N THR A 359 -8.52 -14.35 -2.00
CA THR A 359 -8.96 -12.97 -1.69
C THR A 359 -9.53 -12.76 -0.28
N GLU A 360 -8.90 -13.24 0.79
CA GLU A 360 -9.17 -12.66 2.12
C GLU A 360 -8.64 -11.21 2.20
N ALA A 361 -7.44 -10.97 1.63
CA ALA A 361 -6.83 -9.64 1.56
C ALA A 361 -7.55 -8.70 0.56
N ALA A 362 -7.85 -9.18 -0.66
CA ALA A 362 -8.55 -8.39 -1.68
C ALA A 362 -10.04 -8.16 -1.37
N LYS A 363 -10.74 -9.07 -0.68
CA LYS A 363 -12.12 -8.80 -0.20
C LYS A 363 -12.17 -7.82 0.96
N LYS A 364 -11.12 -7.71 1.78
CA LYS A 364 -11.03 -6.74 2.88
C LYS A 364 -10.59 -5.34 2.41
N ALA A 365 -9.76 -5.25 1.37
CA ALA A 365 -9.26 -3.98 0.84
C ALA A 365 -10.25 -3.25 -0.09
N VAL A 366 -11.23 -3.95 -0.67
CA VAL A 366 -12.19 -3.34 -1.61
C VAL A 366 -13.64 -3.52 -1.19
N ILE A 367 -14.31 -2.39 -1.00
CA ILE A 367 -15.75 -2.37 -0.79
C ILE A 367 -16.42 -2.42 -2.17
N LYS A 368 -16.83 -3.62 -2.60
CA LYS A 368 -17.68 -3.80 -3.78
C LYS A 368 -19.12 -3.44 -3.40
N VAL A 369 -19.66 -2.37 -3.99
CA VAL A 369 -21.00 -1.84 -3.67
C VAL A 369 -21.81 -1.66 -4.94
N ARG A 370 -23.14 -1.77 -4.82
CA ARG A 370 -24.09 -1.18 -5.76
C ARG A 370 -24.63 0.12 -5.16
N PRO A 371 -24.13 1.29 -5.59
CA PRO A 371 -24.56 2.56 -5.01
C PRO A 371 -26.05 2.83 -5.24
N LYS A 372 -26.68 3.43 -4.24
CA LYS A 372 -28.10 3.82 -4.26
C LYS A 372 -28.29 5.24 -4.78
N GLU A 373 -27.22 6.02 -4.74
CA GLU A 373 -27.14 7.40 -5.20
C GLU A 373 -27.45 7.48 -6.70
N ARG A 374 -28.11 8.57 -7.10
CA ARG A 374 -28.53 8.85 -8.48
C ARG A 374 -28.18 10.28 -8.85
N TYR A 375 -28.31 10.65 -10.12
CA TYR A 375 -27.97 12.01 -10.56
C TYR A 375 -28.78 13.12 -9.91
N LYS A 376 -30.00 12.82 -9.45
CA LYS A 376 -30.87 13.75 -8.71
C LYS A 376 -30.40 14.09 -7.28
N ASP A 377 -29.41 13.33 -6.79
CA ASP A 377 -28.82 13.49 -5.46
C ASP A 377 -27.53 14.34 -5.52
N VAL A 378 -27.06 14.70 -6.73
CA VAL A 378 -25.91 15.59 -6.95
C VAL A 378 -26.42 16.96 -7.39
N GLY A 379 -26.21 18.00 -6.58
CA GLY A 379 -26.56 19.38 -6.91
C GLY A 379 -25.39 20.17 -7.48
N GLY A 380 -25.67 21.12 -8.37
CA GLY A 380 -24.65 21.98 -8.99
C GLY A 380 -23.79 21.29 -10.05
N LEU A 381 -22.56 21.80 -10.24
CA LEU A 381 -21.61 21.38 -11.29
C LEU A 381 -22.18 21.53 -12.70
N HIS A 382 -22.85 22.66 -12.97
CA HIS A 382 -23.49 22.90 -14.26
C HIS A 382 -22.45 22.82 -15.38
N GLY A 383 -22.80 22.12 -16.47
CA GLY A 383 -21.88 21.84 -17.58
C GLY A 383 -20.95 20.65 -17.33
N VAL A 384 -20.19 20.65 -16.23
CA VAL A 384 -19.25 19.55 -15.89
C VAL A 384 -19.99 18.24 -15.67
N LYS A 385 -21.11 18.29 -14.94
CA LYS A 385 -21.96 17.12 -14.65
C LYS A 385 -22.46 16.46 -15.94
N ASP A 386 -22.94 17.27 -16.90
CA ASP A 386 -23.45 16.76 -18.18
C ASP A 386 -22.35 16.17 -19.06
N GLU A 387 -21.16 16.75 -19.02
CA GLU A 387 -20.00 16.23 -19.76
C GLU A 387 -19.55 14.87 -19.19
N ILE A 388 -19.43 14.77 -17.86
CA ILE A 388 -19.12 13.52 -17.16
C ILE A 388 -20.15 12.42 -17.53
N MET A 389 -21.44 12.75 -17.53
CA MET A 389 -22.48 11.79 -17.89
C MET A 389 -22.33 11.26 -19.31
N LYS A 390 -22.10 12.17 -20.29
CA LYS A 390 -21.98 11.80 -21.71
C LYS A 390 -20.74 10.95 -21.95
N GLU A 391 -19.59 11.38 -21.44
CA GLU A 391 -18.30 10.73 -21.66
C GLU A 391 -18.24 9.36 -20.97
N ILE A 392 -18.55 9.30 -19.67
CA ILE A 392 -18.41 8.05 -18.92
C ILE A 392 -19.57 7.09 -19.20
N GLY A 393 -20.79 7.60 -19.41
CA GLY A 393 -21.93 6.77 -19.79
C GLY A 393 -21.70 6.02 -21.11
N LEU A 394 -21.05 6.67 -22.09
CA LEU A 394 -20.63 6.03 -23.33
C LEU A 394 -19.55 4.97 -23.10
N ALA A 395 -18.57 5.24 -22.25
CA ALA A 395 -17.49 4.30 -21.91
C ALA A 395 -17.99 3.02 -21.21
N LEU A 396 -19.09 3.12 -20.46
CA LEU A 396 -19.74 1.99 -19.79
C LEU A 396 -20.62 1.14 -20.72
N ASN A 397 -20.90 1.61 -21.95
CA ASN A 397 -21.69 0.89 -22.95
C ASN A 397 -20.81 0.41 -24.13
N PRO A 398 -20.07 -0.70 -23.96
CA PRO A 398 -19.12 -1.17 -24.96
C PRO A 398 -19.79 -1.56 -26.28
N ASP A 399 -21.03 -2.04 -26.26
CA ASP A 399 -21.77 -2.41 -27.48
C ASP A 399 -22.06 -1.20 -28.37
N LEU A 400 -22.42 -0.06 -27.76
CA LEU A 400 -22.67 1.18 -28.49
C LEU A 400 -21.37 1.77 -29.01
N ALA A 401 -20.31 1.77 -28.19
CA ALA A 401 -18.98 2.24 -28.59
C ALA A 401 -18.41 1.43 -29.78
N LEU A 402 -18.55 0.10 -29.75
CA LEU A 402 -18.14 -0.79 -30.84
C LEU A 402 -18.92 -0.53 -32.13
N LYS A 403 -20.25 -0.36 -32.03
CA LYS A 403 -21.09 -0.01 -33.20
C LYS A 403 -20.74 1.35 -33.79
N ALA A 404 -20.32 2.29 -32.95
CA ALA A 404 -19.88 3.63 -33.35
C ALA A 404 -18.41 3.68 -33.82
N ASN A 405 -17.68 2.56 -33.75
CA ASN A 405 -16.24 2.46 -34.00
C ASN A 405 -15.43 3.51 -33.20
N TYR A 406 -15.88 3.77 -31.98
CA TYR A 406 -15.32 4.75 -31.06
C TYR A 406 -14.56 4.02 -29.94
N ILE A 407 -13.35 4.47 -29.63
CA ILE A 407 -12.53 3.93 -28.54
C ILE A 407 -12.66 4.89 -27.36
N PRO A 408 -13.47 4.57 -26.34
CA PRO A 408 -13.67 5.46 -25.21
C PRO A 408 -12.40 5.56 -24.35
N PRO A 409 -12.15 6.74 -23.75
CA PRO A 409 -11.15 6.87 -22.69
C PRO A 409 -11.47 5.91 -21.54
N LYS A 410 -10.44 5.27 -20.99
CA LYS A 410 -10.59 4.30 -19.90
C LYS A 410 -10.31 4.89 -18.52
N GLY A 411 -9.58 6.00 -18.47
CA GLY A 411 -9.19 6.70 -17.25
C GLY A 411 -9.74 8.13 -17.21
N TYR A 412 -10.46 8.45 -16.14
CA TYR A 412 -10.94 9.80 -15.83
C TYR A 412 -10.36 10.27 -14.49
N LEU A 413 -9.89 11.51 -14.40
CA LEU A 413 -9.42 12.12 -13.15
C LEU A 413 -10.39 13.19 -12.70
N PHE A 414 -10.88 13.11 -11.47
CA PHE A 414 -11.65 14.15 -10.80
C PHE A 414 -10.73 14.90 -9.86
N TYR A 415 -10.54 16.19 -10.10
CA TYR A 415 -9.67 17.02 -9.26
C TYR A 415 -10.39 18.25 -8.75
N GLY A 416 -9.96 18.76 -7.60
CA GLY A 416 -10.50 19.98 -7.01
C GLY A 416 -10.49 19.93 -5.48
N PRO A 417 -10.98 20.97 -4.81
CA PRO A 417 -11.05 21.03 -3.35
C PRO A 417 -11.77 19.85 -2.70
N PRO A 418 -11.43 19.43 -1.46
CA PRO A 418 -12.19 18.44 -0.70
C PRO A 418 -13.65 18.88 -0.51
N GLY A 419 -14.56 17.93 -0.34
CA GLY A 419 -15.97 18.24 -0.05
C GLY A 419 -16.82 18.74 -1.24
N THR A 420 -16.28 18.78 -2.45
CA THR A 420 -16.96 19.20 -3.70
C THR A 420 -17.80 18.11 -4.38
N GLY A 421 -17.92 16.93 -3.77
CA GLY A 421 -18.78 15.87 -4.28
C GLY A 421 -18.16 14.92 -5.31
N LYS A 422 -16.82 14.88 -5.44
CA LYS A 422 -16.10 13.94 -6.35
C LYS A 422 -16.54 12.48 -6.18
N THR A 423 -16.52 11.98 -4.93
CA THR A 423 -16.94 10.62 -4.59
C THR A 423 -18.44 10.40 -4.77
N LEU A 424 -19.26 11.42 -4.47
CA LEU A 424 -20.71 11.36 -4.63
C LEU A 424 -21.11 11.25 -6.11
N MET A 425 -20.46 12.03 -6.99
CA MET A 425 -20.68 12.01 -8.44
C MET A 425 -20.33 10.65 -9.05
N ALA A 426 -19.21 10.05 -8.64
CA ALA A 426 -18.82 8.72 -9.10
C ALA A 426 -19.83 7.64 -8.68
N LYS A 427 -20.30 7.69 -7.43
CA LYS A 427 -21.36 6.78 -6.93
C LYS A 427 -22.69 6.98 -7.67
N ALA A 428 -23.10 8.23 -7.88
CA ALA A 428 -24.32 8.54 -8.63
C ALA A 428 -24.25 8.03 -10.07
N LEU A 429 -23.09 8.16 -10.72
CA LEU A 429 -22.85 7.65 -12.07
C LEU A 429 -22.88 6.12 -12.13
N ALA A 430 -22.29 5.43 -11.16
CA ALA A 430 -22.40 3.98 -11.05
C ALA A 430 -23.85 3.53 -10.80
N GLY A 431 -24.58 4.26 -9.94
CA GLY A 431 -25.96 3.97 -9.58
C GLY A 431 -26.95 4.17 -10.73
N GLU A 432 -26.76 5.23 -11.54
CA GLU A 432 -27.62 5.48 -12.71
C GLU A 432 -27.44 4.42 -13.80
N ASN A 433 -26.20 3.95 -14.01
CA ASN A 433 -25.88 2.95 -15.02
C ASN A 433 -26.03 1.49 -14.52
N ASP A 434 -26.43 1.28 -13.25
CA ASP A 434 -26.52 -0.03 -12.57
C ASP A 434 -25.26 -0.91 -12.75
N VAL A 435 -24.09 -0.29 -12.62
CA VAL A 435 -22.78 -0.95 -12.77
C VAL A 435 -22.13 -1.22 -11.42
N TRP A 436 -21.23 -2.20 -11.37
CA TRP A 436 -20.50 -2.51 -10.14
C TRP A 436 -19.53 -1.38 -9.78
N PHE A 437 -19.53 -0.95 -8.51
CA PHE A 437 -18.64 0.10 -8.01
C PHE A 437 -17.59 -0.49 -7.06
N TYR A 438 -16.32 -0.33 -7.41
CA TYR A 438 -15.16 -0.75 -6.64
C TYR A 438 -14.55 0.49 -5.98
N ASN A 439 -14.81 0.70 -4.69
CA ASN A 439 -14.21 1.82 -3.96
C ASN A 439 -12.87 1.41 -3.34
N ILE A 440 -11.80 2.08 -3.74
CA ILE A 440 -10.44 1.83 -3.28
C ILE A 440 -9.91 3.13 -2.66
N SER A 441 -9.62 3.10 -1.36
CA SER A 441 -9.03 4.24 -0.66
C SER A 441 -7.51 4.12 -0.70
N GLY A 442 -6.80 5.20 -0.99
CA GLY A 442 -5.35 5.16 -1.15
C GLY A 442 -4.56 4.55 0.03
N PRO A 443 -4.82 4.97 1.29
CA PRO A 443 -4.22 4.36 2.46
C PRO A 443 -4.51 2.85 2.61
N SER A 444 -5.67 2.37 2.14
CA SER A 444 -6.06 0.96 2.25
C SER A 444 -5.21 0.03 1.35
N ILE A 445 -4.70 0.56 0.22
CA ILE A 445 -3.77 -0.16 -0.65
C ILE A 445 -2.42 -0.35 0.05
N ILE A 446 -1.96 0.68 0.76
CA ILE A 446 -0.66 0.71 1.45
C ILE A 446 -0.71 -0.13 2.74
N GLN A 447 -1.80 -0.02 3.49
CA GLN A 447 -1.99 -0.66 4.79
C GLN A 447 -2.47 -2.12 4.72
N GLY A 448 -2.60 -2.71 3.53
CA GLY A 448 -3.04 -4.09 3.34
C GLY A 448 -2.22 -5.08 4.17
N MET A 449 -2.64 -5.31 5.41
CA MET A 449 -1.93 -6.14 6.37
C MET A 449 -1.87 -7.55 5.80
N TYR A 450 -0.65 -8.02 5.54
CA TYR A 450 -0.30 -9.37 5.05
C TYR A 450 -0.39 -9.61 3.53
N GLY A 451 -0.08 -8.64 2.66
CA GLY A 451 0.05 -8.89 1.22
C GLY A 451 0.90 -7.87 0.43
N ASP A 452 1.34 -8.26 -0.76
CA ASP A 452 2.04 -7.41 -1.73
C ASP A 452 1.05 -6.44 -2.39
N PRO A 453 1.19 -5.10 -2.23
CA PRO A 453 0.21 -4.12 -2.73
C PRO A 453 0.04 -4.18 -4.26
N GLU A 454 1.06 -4.61 -4.99
CA GLU A 454 1.00 -4.85 -6.43
C GLU A 454 0.00 -5.96 -6.78
N LYS A 455 0.00 -7.04 -5.99
CA LYS A 455 -0.91 -8.17 -6.18
C LYS A 455 -2.34 -7.74 -5.90
N THR A 456 -2.56 -6.94 -4.85
CA THR A 456 -3.88 -6.41 -4.49
C THR A 456 -4.48 -5.63 -5.66
N ILE A 457 -3.70 -4.72 -6.28
CA ILE A 457 -4.17 -3.93 -7.42
C ILE A 457 -4.54 -4.85 -8.59
N ARG A 458 -3.68 -5.82 -8.92
CA ARG A 458 -3.95 -6.79 -9.99
C ARG A 458 -5.23 -7.58 -9.74
N ASP A 459 -5.42 -8.08 -8.52
CA ASP A 459 -6.59 -8.86 -8.13
C ASP A 459 -7.89 -8.01 -8.25
N ILE A 460 -7.82 -6.71 -7.97
CA ILE A 460 -8.95 -5.79 -8.09
C ILE A 460 -9.32 -5.55 -9.56
N PHE A 461 -8.34 -5.27 -10.42
CA PHE A 461 -8.57 -5.10 -11.85
C PHE A 461 -9.10 -6.39 -12.48
N ASP A 462 -8.60 -7.56 -12.06
CA ASP A 462 -9.10 -8.85 -12.51
C ASP A 462 -10.54 -9.13 -12.06
N ASP A 463 -10.92 -8.77 -10.83
CA ASP A 463 -12.30 -8.91 -10.38
C ASP A 463 -13.22 -7.92 -11.10
N ALA A 464 -12.80 -6.68 -11.32
CA ALA A 464 -13.57 -5.68 -12.07
C ALA A 464 -13.83 -6.15 -13.51
N ARG A 465 -12.80 -6.67 -14.21
CA ARG A 465 -12.95 -7.27 -15.56
C ARG A 465 -13.99 -8.40 -15.59
N LYS A 466 -13.99 -9.28 -14.58
CA LYS A 466 -14.96 -10.39 -14.50
C LYS A 466 -16.39 -9.92 -14.25
N ASN A 467 -16.56 -8.75 -13.66
CA ASN A 467 -17.85 -8.18 -13.32
C ASN A 467 -18.21 -6.98 -14.22
N ALA A 468 -17.55 -6.80 -15.36
CA ALA A 468 -17.88 -5.73 -16.30
C ALA A 468 -19.36 -5.85 -16.75
N PRO A 469 -20.11 -4.72 -16.88
CA PRO A 469 -19.65 -3.34 -16.74
C PRO A 469 -19.40 -2.90 -15.28
N SER A 470 -18.28 -2.21 -15.05
CA SER A 470 -17.85 -1.82 -13.70
C SER A 470 -17.02 -0.54 -13.67
N ILE A 471 -17.06 0.16 -12.54
CA ILE A 471 -16.25 1.34 -12.25
C ILE A 471 -15.27 1.01 -11.13
N ILE A 472 -13.99 1.26 -11.38
CA ILE A 472 -12.93 1.26 -10.38
C ILE A 472 -12.71 2.71 -9.95
N PHE A 473 -12.96 3.00 -8.68
CA PHE A 473 -12.82 4.34 -8.11
C PHE A 473 -11.67 4.37 -7.11
N PHE A 474 -10.62 5.12 -7.44
CA PHE A 474 -9.49 5.40 -6.57
C PHE A 474 -9.70 6.74 -5.86
N ASP A 475 -9.95 6.70 -4.56
CA ASP A 475 -10.04 7.90 -3.73
C ASP A 475 -8.66 8.29 -3.20
N GLU A 476 -8.34 9.60 -3.21
CA GLU A 476 -7.05 10.15 -2.74
C GLU A 476 -5.85 9.55 -3.49
N MET A 477 -5.87 9.62 -4.82
CA MET A 477 -4.78 9.12 -5.66
C MET A 477 -3.43 9.75 -5.34
N ASP A 478 -3.41 11.00 -4.87
CA ASP A 478 -2.22 11.70 -4.40
C ASP A 478 -1.56 10.99 -3.21
N SER A 479 -2.33 10.24 -2.41
CA SER A 479 -1.81 9.43 -1.32
C SER A 479 -1.14 8.13 -1.79
N VAL A 480 -1.30 7.71 -3.04
CA VAL A 480 -0.83 6.41 -3.57
C VAL A 480 0.20 6.60 -4.69
N ALA A 481 0.08 7.73 -5.40
CA ALA A 481 0.82 8.03 -6.61
C ALA A 481 1.47 9.43 -6.59
N PRO A 482 2.27 9.77 -5.56
CA PRO A 482 3.04 11.00 -5.57
C PRO A 482 4.13 10.94 -6.66
N LYS A 483 4.66 12.10 -7.05
CA LYS A 483 5.80 12.21 -7.98
C LYS A 483 6.95 11.29 -7.57
N ARG A 484 7.47 10.53 -8.54
CA ARG A 484 8.60 9.60 -8.34
C ARG A 484 9.83 10.32 -7.80
N GLY A 485 10.57 9.65 -6.91
CA GLY A 485 11.87 10.11 -6.41
C GLY A 485 11.87 10.90 -5.10
N THR A 486 10.71 11.16 -4.49
CA THR A 486 10.58 11.86 -3.20
C THR A 486 10.07 10.99 -2.04
N HIS A 487 9.61 9.75 -2.30
CA HIS A 487 8.93 8.90 -1.31
C HIS A 487 9.35 7.41 -1.36
N ASP A 488 8.74 6.60 -0.48
CA ASP A 488 8.96 5.17 -0.26
C ASP A 488 8.92 4.34 -1.58
N PRO A 489 9.92 3.48 -1.86
CA PRO A 489 9.96 2.58 -3.03
C PRO A 489 8.72 1.69 -3.22
N VAL A 490 7.90 1.49 -2.18
CA VAL A 490 6.62 0.79 -2.29
C VAL A 490 5.64 1.55 -3.19
N MET A 491 5.64 2.89 -3.12
CA MET A 491 4.72 3.75 -3.87
C MET A 491 5.02 3.73 -5.37
N ASP A 492 6.31 3.79 -5.73
CA ASP A 492 6.76 3.72 -7.14
C ASP A 492 6.33 2.39 -7.80
N ARG A 493 6.29 1.30 -7.03
CA ARG A 493 5.84 -0.02 -7.51
C ARG A 493 4.32 -0.07 -7.70
N ILE A 494 3.57 0.51 -6.77
CA ILE A 494 2.12 0.68 -6.91
C ILE A 494 1.78 1.49 -8.17
N VAL A 495 2.43 2.63 -8.37
CA VAL A 495 2.27 3.47 -9.57
C VAL A 495 2.56 2.67 -10.84
N SER A 496 3.67 1.92 -10.85
CA SER A 496 4.04 1.09 -12.00
C SER A 496 3.02 -0.01 -12.29
N GLN A 497 2.45 -0.62 -11.25
CA GLN A 497 1.40 -1.63 -11.41
C GLN A 497 0.09 -1.01 -11.92
N LEU A 498 -0.32 0.15 -11.42
CA LEU A 498 -1.50 0.88 -11.91
C LEU A 498 -1.37 1.22 -13.40
N LEU A 499 -0.22 1.76 -13.81
CA LEU A 499 0.08 2.03 -15.21
C LEU A 499 -0.01 0.75 -16.05
N THR A 500 0.54 -0.36 -15.55
CA THR A 500 0.50 -1.65 -16.24
C THR A 500 -0.93 -2.17 -16.40
N GLU A 501 -1.80 -2.02 -15.40
CA GLU A 501 -3.19 -2.46 -15.48
C GLU A 501 -4.03 -1.56 -16.41
N MET A 502 -3.72 -0.26 -16.47
CA MET A 502 -4.36 0.70 -17.38
C MET A 502 -3.90 0.49 -18.84
N ASP A 503 -2.64 0.13 -19.07
CA ASP A 503 -2.03 -0.12 -20.40
C ASP A 503 -2.20 -1.55 -20.90
N GLY A 504 -2.58 -2.47 -20.02
CA GLY A 504 -2.29 -3.90 -20.12
C GLY A 504 -2.64 -4.60 -21.43
N PHE A 505 -1.97 -5.74 -21.66
CA PHE A 505 -2.21 -6.66 -22.77
C PHE A 505 -3.66 -7.18 -22.86
N VAL A 506 -4.39 -7.17 -21.73
CA VAL A 506 -5.81 -7.56 -21.65
C VAL A 506 -6.67 -6.30 -21.75
N PRO A 507 -7.53 -6.17 -22.77
CA PRO A 507 -8.33 -4.98 -22.95
C PRO A 507 -9.36 -4.81 -21.82
N LEU A 508 -9.32 -3.66 -21.14
CA LEU A 508 -10.36 -3.19 -20.22
C LEU A 508 -11.67 -2.87 -20.97
N THR A 509 -12.39 -3.90 -21.39
CA THR A 509 -13.66 -3.77 -22.10
C THR A 509 -14.79 -3.65 -21.07
N GLY A 510 -15.50 -2.52 -21.06
CA GLY A 510 -16.58 -2.27 -20.08
C GLY A 510 -16.08 -1.96 -18.66
N VAL A 511 -14.80 -1.66 -18.46
CA VAL A 511 -14.24 -1.23 -17.17
C VAL A 511 -13.75 0.20 -17.28
N VAL A 512 -14.29 1.07 -16.44
CA VAL A 512 -13.88 2.48 -16.35
C VAL A 512 -13.10 2.70 -15.05
N VAL A 513 -11.98 3.42 -15.14
CA VAL A 513 -11.18 3.82 -13.98
C VAL A 513 -11.39 5.31 -13.72
N ILE A 514 -11.78 5.66 -12.50
CA ILE A 514 -11.94 7.03 -12.02
C ILE A 514 -10.97 7.25 -10.86
N GLY A 515 -10.10 8.25 -10.96
CA GLY A 515 -9.23 8.68 -9.89
C GLY A 515 -9.70 10.01 -9.28
N THR A 516 -9.58 10.20 -7.97
CA THR A 516 -9.74 11.53 -7.35
C THR A 516 -8.43 12.06 -6.81
N THR A 517 -8.24 13.36 -6.86
CA THR A 517 -7.14 14.04 -6.19
C THR A 517 -7.58 15.43 -5.72
N ASN A 518 -7.03 15.90 -4.61
CA ASN A 518 -7.14 17.32 -4.25
C ASN A 518 -6.01 18.14 -4.87
N ARG A 519 -4.91 17.47 -5.25
CA ARG A 519 -3.66 18.08 -5.72
C ARG A 519 -3.15 17.41 -6.98
N MET A 520 -3.50 17.99 -8.13
CA MET A 520 -3.07 17.48 -9.43
C MET A 520 -1.56 17.65 -9.66
N ASP A 521 -0.95 18.65 -9.03
CA ASP A 521 0.48 18.99 -9.13
C ASP A 521 1.42 17.95 -8.51
N VAL A 522 0.92 17.14 -7.57
CA VAL A 522 1.68 16.13 -6.83
C VAL A 522 1.65 14.77 -7.53
N LEU A 523 0.70 14.53 -8.44
CA LEU A 523 0.55 13.25 -9.12
C LEU A 523 1.69 12.95 -10.09
N ASP A 524 2.01 11.66 -10.23
CA ASP A 524 2.96 11.17 -11.23
C ASP A 524 2.52 11.57 -12.66
N PRO A 525 3.41 12.20 -13.46
CA PRO A 525 3.07 12.62 -14.81
C PRO A 525 2.60 11.48 -15.73
N ALA A 526 3.14 10.27 -15.57
CA ALA A 526 2.74 9.14 -16.42
C ALA A 526 1.30 8.71 -16.12
N LEU A 527 0.84 8.79 -14.87
CA LEU A 527 -0.55 8.54 -14.53
C LEU A 527 -1.46 9.63 -15.10
N LEU A 528 -1.06 10.90 -15.03
CA LEU A 528 -1.83 12.00 -15.64
C LEU A 528 -2.07 11.79 -17.14
N GLU A 529 -1.11 11.22 -17.86
CA GLU A 529 -1.29 10.85 -19.28
C GLU A 529 -2.27 9.68 -19.49
N ARG A 530 -2.38 8.75 -18.53
CA ARG A 530 -3.32 7.61 -18.60
C ARG A 530 -4.73 7.96 -18.19
N PHE A 531 -4.91 8.94 -17.31
CA PHE A 531 -6.19 9.60 -17.10
C PHE A 531 -6.42 10.62 -18.21
N THR A 532 -6.90 10.17 -19.37
CA THR A 532 -6.94 11.00 -20.59
C THR A 532 -7.84 12.24 -20.46
N LYS A 533 -8.84 12.18 -19.58
CA LYS A 533 -9.79 13.26 -19.33
C LYS A 533 -9.75 13.67 -17.86
N HIS A 534 -9.62 14.97 -17.62
CA HIS A 534 -9.61 15.55 -16.28
C HIS A 534 -10.83 16.46 -16.11
N PHE A 535 -11.55 16.28 -15.00
CA PHE A 535 -12.72 17.07 -14.65
C PHE A 535 -12.46 17.83 -13.35
N GLU A 536 -12.60 19.15 -13.42
CA GLU A 536 -12.49 20.03 -12.27
C GLU A 536 -13.81 20.06 -11.48
N PHE A 537 -13.71 19.92 -10.17
CA PHE A 537 -14.81 20.07 -9.21
C PHE A 537 -14.56 21.33 -8.39
N PRO A 538 -14.97 22.51 -8.89
CA PRO A 538 -14.79 23.75 -8.16
C PRO A 538 -15.82 23.90 -7.04
N TYR A 539 -15.59 24.88 -6.16
CA TYR A 539 -16.64 25.40 -5.31
C TYR A 539 -17.83 25.91 -6.13
N PRO A 540 -19.07 25.78 -5.64
CA PRO A 540 -20.27 26.22 -6.36
C PRO A 540 -20.16 27.72 -6.66
N LYS A 541 -20.07 28.08 -7.94
CA LYS A 541 -19.80 29.45 -8.38
C LYS A 541 -21.09 30.27 -8.46
N ASN A 542 -22.18 29.61 -8.84
CA ASN A 542 -23.46 30.27 -9.09
C ASN A 542 -24.41 30.10 -7.91
N ARG A 543 -25.22 31.13 -7.66
CA ARG A 543 -26.28 31.10 -6.65
C ARG A 543 -27.30 29.98 -6.90
N ASP A 544 -27.58 29.68 -8.17
CA ASP A 544 -28.47 28.57 -8.57
C ASP A 544 -27.89 27.19 -8.22
N GLU A 545 -26.58 26.97 -8.38
CA GLU A 545 -25.93 25.71 -8.00
C GLU A 545 -26.00 25.49 -6.47
N LYS A 546 -25.71 26.54 -5.69
CA LYS A 546 -25.87 26.50 -4.23
C LYS A 546 -27.31 26.20 -3.83
N ARG A 547 -28.27 26.83 -4.51
CA ARG A 547 -29.70 26.59 -4.28
C ARG A 547 -30.05 25.11 -4.48
N GLU A 548 -29.60 24.49 -5.58
CA GLU A 548 -29.84 23.06 -5.83
C GLU A 548 -29.26 22.17 -4.73
N ILE A 549 -28.03 22.45 -4.29
CA ILE A 549 -27.36 21.71 -3.21
C ILE A 549 -28.19 21.82 -1.92
N ILE A 550 -28.56 23.04 -1.53
CA ILE A 550 -29.39 23.28 -0.34
C ILE A 550 -30.74 22.57 -0.46
N GLU A 551 -31.41 22.67 -1.61
CA GLU A 551 -32.70 22.00 -1.86
C GLU A 551 -32.61 20.48 -1.66
N ILE A 552 -31.52 19.85 -2.13
CA ILE A 552 -31.31 18.41 -1.99
C ILE A 552 -31.18 18.02 -0.51
N HIS A 553 -30.32 18.70 0.24
CA HIS A 553 -30.09 18.38 1.66
C HIS A 553 -31.28 18.77 2.56
N LEU A 554 -32.08 19.77 2.18
CA LEU A 554 -33.31 20.12 2.89
C LEU A 554 -34.45 19.13 2.69
N ARG A 555 -34.37 18.21 1.71
CA ARG A 555 -35.42 17.19 1.49
C ARG A 555 -35.67 16.35 2.75
N GLU A 556 -34.63 16.05 3.51
CA GLU A 556 -34.71 15.26 4.74
C GLU A 556 -35.43 16.02 5.88
N TYR A 557 -35.34 17.35 5.88
CA TYR A 557 -35.87 18.21 6.94
C TYR A 557 -37.16 18.94 6.56
N LYS A 558 -37.76 18.61 5.41
CA LYS A 558 -38.91 19.35 4.86
C LYS A 558 -40.07 19.48 5.84
N ASP A 559 -40.36 18.43 6.61
CA ASP A 559 -41.44 18.40 7.60
C ASP A 559 -41.11 19.15 8.90
N ALA A 560 -39.81 19.42 9.12
CA ALA A 560 -39.32 20.15 10.28
C ALA A 560 -39.20 21.66 10.05
N LEU A 561 -39.20 22.14 8.80
CA LEU A 561 -39.02 23.56 8.49
C LEU A 561 -40.18 24.43 8.99
N ALA A 562 -39.86 25.65 9.41
CA ALA A 562 -40.87 26.60 9.86
C ALA A 562 -41.83 27.00 8.73
N PRO A 563 -43.15 27.14 9.01
CA PRO A 563 -44.12 27.55 8.01
C PRO A 563 -43.76 28.94 7.47
N GLY A 564 -43.56 29.03 6.15
CA GLY A 564 -43.15 30.26 5.47
C GLY A 564 -41.64 30.44 5.28
N LEU A 565 -40.81 29.55 5.81
CA LEU A 565 -39.37 29.55 5.54
C LEU A 565 -39.11 29.03 4.12
N THR A 566 -38.54 29.87 3.28
CA THR A 566 -38.20 29.56 1.88
C THR A 566 -36.73 29.21 1.73
N VAL A 567 -36.40 28.47 0.68
CA VAL A 567 -35.01 28.12 0.34
C VAL A 567 -34.18 29.37 0.06
N ASP A 568 -34.76 30.38 -0.58
CA ASP A 568 -34.07 31.65 -0.88
C ASP A 568 -33.61 32.38 0.38
N GLN A 569 -34.42 32.36 1.45
CA GLN A 569 -34.04 32.97 2.73
C GLN A 569 -32.89 32.21 3.40
N ILE A 570 -32.85 30.88 3.27
CA ILE A 570 -31.73 30.06 3.77
C ILE A 570 -30.49 30.36 2.93
N LEU A 571 -30.63 30.43 1.60
CA LEU A 571 -29.56 30.75 0.68
C LEU A 571 -28.89 32.10 0.98
N ASP A 572 -29.66 33.13 1.35
CA ASP A 572 -29.12 34.43 1.78
C ASP A 572 -28.22 34.34 3.02
N VAL A 573 -28.44 33.36 3.90
CA VAL A 573 -27.55 33.09 5.04
C VAL A 573 -26.25 32.47 4.54
N PHE A 574 -26.33 31.47 3.67
CA PHE A 574 -25.16 30.76 3.13
C PHE A 574 -24.32 31.61 2.18
N ASP A 575 -24.89 32.60 1.50
CA ASP A 575 -24.14 33.52 0.63
C ASP A 575 -23.15 34.43 1.38
N LYS A 576 -23.23 34.50 2.72
CA LYS A 576 -22.27 35.23 3.56
C LYS A 576 -20.88 34.57 3.64
N LYS A 577 -20.74 33.29 3.28
CA LYS A 577 -19.48 32.54 3.33
C LYS A 577 -19.29 31.66 2.09
N THR A 578 -18.03 31.44 1.70
CA THR A 578 -17.68 30.46 0.66
C THR A 578 -17.53 29.10 1.32
N LEU A 579 -18.40 28.15 0.97
CA LEU A 579 -18.46 26.81 1.57
C LEU A 579 -18.57 25.73 0.49
N SER A 580 -17.95 24.57 0.74
CA SER A 580 -18.15 23.35 -0.04
C SER A 580 -19.58 22.83 0.08
N PRO A 581 -20.06 22.05 -0.90
CA PRO A 581 -21.30 21.29 -0.79
C PRO A 581 -21.36 20.44 0.49
N ARG A 582 -20.28 19.76 0.86
CA ARG A 582 -20.19 18.99 2.10
C ARG A 582 -20.37 19.87 3.33
N LYS A 583 -19.77 21.06 3.36
CA LYS A 583 -19.89 21.97 4.51
C LYS A 583 -21.27 22.60 4.59
N ILE A 584 -21.93 22.83 3.46
CA ILE A 584 -23.34 23.23 3.41
C ILE A 584 -24.22 22.14 4.04
N GLU A 585 -24.02 20.88 3.66
CA GLU A 585 -24.68 19.73 4.28
C GLU A 585 -24.44 19.67 5.80
N ASP A 586 -23.18 19.74 6.23
CA ASP A 586 -22.80 19.73 7.65
C ASP A 586 -23.48 20.87 8.41
N THR A 587 -23.57 22.06 7.82
CA THR A 587 -24.20 23.24 8.44
C THR A 587 -25.71 23.08 8.56
N ILE A 588 -26.37 22.50 7.55
CA ILE A 588 -27.81 22.18 7.59
C ILE A 588 -28.08 21.13 8.69
N ASN A 589 -27.25 20.09 8.76
CA ASN A 589 -27.34 19.06 9.80
C ASN A 589 -27.10 19.65 11.19
N ASP A 590 -26.10 20.53 11.33
CA ASP A 590 -25.78 21.22 12.58
C ASP A 590 -26.93 22.14 13.03
N ALA A 591 -27.61 22.82 12.10
CA ALA A 591 -28.80 23.61 12.41
C ALA A 591 -29.91 22.74 13.01
N ASN A 592 -30.17 21.57 12.43
CA ASN A 592 -31.15 20.63 13.00
C ASN A 592 -30.66 20.01 14.32
N ARG A 593 -29.35 19.78 14.48
CA ARG A 593 -28.75 19.31 15.74
C ARG A 593 -28.93 20.34 16.86
N LEU A 594 -28.75 21.64 16.58
CA LEU A 594 -28.99 22.71 17.55
C LEU A 594 -30.44 22.71 18.01
N ARG A 595 -31.39 22.62 17.07
CA ARG A 595 -32.82 22.48 17.38
C ARG A 595 -33.11 21.24 18.23
N ALA A 596 -32.50 20.10 17.92
CA ALA A 596 -32.71 18.86 18.68
C ALA A 596 -32.19 18.98 20.13
N LYS A 597 -31.02 19.61 20.33
CA LYS A 597 -30.48 19.89 21.68
C LYS A 597 -31.38 20.82 22.48
N GLU A 598 -31.98 21.82 21.83
CA GLU A 598 -32.93 22.73 22.47
C GLU A 598 -34.21 21.99 22.91
N LEU A 599 -34.72 21.09 22.06
CA LEU A 599 -35.87 20.23 22.40
C LEU A 599 -35.55 19.28 23.57
N GLU A 600 -34.37 18.68 23.58
CA GLU A 600 -33.89 17.83 24.68
C GLU A 600 -33.78 18.63 25.98
N ALA A 601 -33.18 19.81 25.92
CA ALA A 601 -33.05 20.70 27.07
C ALA A 601 -34.42 21.13 27.64
N ILE A 602 -35.40 21.45 26.78
CA ILE A 602 -36.76 21.77 27.20
C ILE A 602 -37.43 20.54 27.86
N SER A 603 -37.28 19.35 27.26
CA SER A 603 -37.85 18.10 27.79
C SER A 603 -37.29 17.76 29.17
N GLU A 604 -35.97 17.85 29.35
CA GLU A 604 -35.31 17.61 30.64
C GLU A 604 -35.70 18.66 31.69
N LEU A 605 -35.81 19.93 31.29
CA LEU A 605 -36.28 21.00 32.18
C LEU A 605 -37.71 20.75 32.67
N VAL A 606 -38.62 20.34 31.77
CA VAL A 606 -40.00 19.98 32.11
C VAL A 606 -40.04 18.75 33.01
N ALA A 607 -39.23 17.72 32.73
CA ALA A 607 -39.18 16.51 33.54
C ALA A 607 -38.65 16.78 34.96
N ALA A 608 -37.59 17.58 35.09
CA ALA A 608 -37.05 18.01 36.37
C ALA A 608 -38.06 18.84 37.17
N ALA A 609 -38.76 19.76 36.50
CA ALA A 609 -39.76 20.60 37.15
C ALA A 609 -40.99 19.81 37.63
N LYS A 610 -41.43 18.78 36.87
CA LYS A 610 -42.51 17.87 37.30
C LYS A 610 -42.16 17.02 38.52
N ARG A 611 -40.88 16.70 38.71
CA ARG A 611 -40.42 15.93 39.87
C ARG A 611 -40.36 16.78 41.15
N GLY A 612 -40.42 18.10 41.05
CA GLY A 612 -40.40 19.02 42.20
C GLY A 612 -39.06 19.06 42.94
N ASP A 613 -37.97 18.71 42.26
CA ASP A 613 -36.62 18.64 42.82
C ASP A 613 -35.78 19.85 42.36
N GLU A 614 -35.51 20.78 43.28
CA GLU A 614 -34.70 21.98 43.03
C GLU A 614 -33.25 21.65 42.64
N GLU A 615 -32.70 20.54 43.15
CA GLU A 615 -31.33 20.11 42.87
C GLU A 615 -31.23 19.59 41.43
N ALA A 616 -32.20 18.79 41.00
CA ALA A 616 -32.31 18.33 39.62
C ALA A 616 -32.52 19.50 38.65
N LEU A 617 -33.35 20.49 39.01
CA LEU A 617 -33.60 21.67 38.17
C LEU A 617 -32.33 22.51 37.96
N ASN A 618 -31.56 22.73 39.03
CA ASN A 618 -30.28 23.44 38.96
C ASN A 618 -29.23 22.66 38.16
N ASN A 619 -29.21 21.33 38.28
CA ASN A 619 -28.31 20.49 37.51
C ASN A 619 -28.60 20.57 36.00
N VAL A 620 -29.88 20.52 35.60
CA VAL A 620 -30.30 20.71 34.19
C VAL A 620 -29.92 22.09 33.67
N LYS A 621 -30.13 23.16 34.47
CA LYS A 621 -29.71 24.53 34.09
C LYS A 621 -28.19 24.65 33.91
N ASN A 622 -27.39 23.94 34.69
CA ASN A 622 -25.94 23.94 34.56
C ASN A 622 -25.46 23.17 33.31
N ILE A 623 -26.05 22.01 33.04
CA ILE A 623 -25.65 21.14 31.92
C ILE A 623 -26.13 21.72 30.58
N PHE A 624 -27.40 22.13 30.50
CA PHE A 624 -28.04 22.57 29.25
C PHE A 624 -28.20 24.10 29.15
N GLY A 625 -27.53 24.86 30.01
CA GLY A 625 -27.66 26.33 30.09
C GLY A 625 -27.56 27.06 28.74
N PRO A 626 -26.56 26.77 27.88
CA PRO A 626 -26.46 27.38 26.56
C PRO A 626 -27.64 27.05 25.65
N ASP A 627 -28.18 25.85 25.72
CA ASP A 627 -29.28 25.37 24.88
C ASP A 627 -30.62 25.96 25.35
N LEU A 628 -30.85 25.99 26.67
CA LEU A 628 -32.00 26.64 27.29
C LEU A 628 -32.04 28.15 27.00
N LYS A 629 -30.88 28.81 27.00
CA LYS A 629 -30.79 30.24 26.64
C LYS A 629 -31.22 30.49 25.20
N ARG A 630 -30.75 29.69 24.24
CA ARG A 630 -31.17 29.82 22.83
C ARG A 630 -32.66 29.53 22.65
N ALA A 631 -33.19 28.50 23.32
CA ALA A 631 -34.61 28.20 23.32
C ALA A 631 -35.46 29.35 23.91
N SER A 632 -34.99 29.94 25.02
CA SER A 632 -35.60 31.10 25.67
C SER A 632 -35.66 32.32 24.74
N GLU A 633 -34.56 32.61 24.03
CA GLU A 633 -34.50 33.69 23.02
C GLU A 633 -35.51 33.48 21.88
N LEU A 634 -35.76 32.23 21.46
CA LEU A 634 -36.66 31.89 20.36
C LEU A 634 -38.15 31.85 20.72
N LEU A 635 -38.47 31.45 21.95
CA LEU A 635 -39.84 31.23 22.43
C LEU A 635 -40.34 32.34 23.35
N GLY A 636 -39.43 33.19 23.84
CA GLY A 636 -39.74 34.31 24.74
C GLY A 636 -40.31 33.82 26.07
N PHE A 637 -39.62 32.88 26.73
CA PHE A 637 -39.94 32.43 28.08
C PHE A 637 -38.79 32.72 29.04
N GLU A 638 -39.09 33.07 30.28
CA GLU A 638 -38.15 33.05 31.38
C GLU A 638 -38.19 31.68 32.06
N VAL A 639 -37.06 31.20 32.56
CA VAL A 639 -37.00 29.89 33.24
C VAL A 639 -37.63 29.97 34.63
N SER A 640 -38.96 30.16 34.67
CA SER A 640 -39.79 30.35 35.86
C SER A 640 -40.90 29.30 35.93
N GLU A 641 -41.35 28.97 37.15
CA GLU A 641 -42.33 27.88 37.39
C GLU A 641 -43.69 28.08 36.69
N ARG A 642 -44.03 29.32 36.32
CA ARG A 642 -45.33 29.67 35.71
C ARG A 642 -45.42 29.31 34.22
N GLU A 643 -44.30 29.04 33.54
CA GLU A 643 -44.26 28.77 32.10
C GLU A 643 -44.04 27.28 31.75
N ILE A 644 -43.84 26.42 32.75
CA ILE A 644 -43.59 24.97 32.55
C ILE A 644 -44.75 24.30 31.78
N SER A 645 -46.00 24.67 32.07
CA SER A 645 -47.17 24.13 31.36
C SER A 645 -47.20 24.48 29.87
N ARG A 646 -46.59 25.62 29.48
CA ARG A 646 -46.44 26.02 28.07
C ARG A 646 -45.34 25.20 27.40
N LEU A 647 -44.25 24.94 28.11
CA LEU A 647 -43.13 24.11 27.64
C LEU A 647 -43.50 22.62 27.50
N GLU A 648 -44.42 22.12 28.33
CA GLU A 648 -44.97 20.75 28.22
C GLU A 648 -45.66 20.46 26.89
N SER A 649 -46.25 21.49 26.28
CA SER A 649 -46.92 21.36 24.99
C SER A 649 -45.95 21.34 23.80
N ILE A 650 -44.65 21.56 24.04
CA ILE A 650 -43.64 21.62 23.00
C ILE A 650 -43.27 20.21 22.57
N THR A 651 -43.54 19.93 21.29
CA THR A 651 -43.15 18.71 20.59
C THR A 651 -42.26 19.08 19.40
N PRO A 652 -41.55 18.11 18.79
CA PRO A 652 -40.80 18.37 17.56
C PRO A 652 -41.64 19.06 16.48
N SER A 653 -42.93 18.76 16.38
CA SER A 653 -43.85 19.37 15.42
C SER A 653 -44.20 20.83 15.73
N SER A 654 -44.19 21.24 17.00
CA SER A 654 -44.49 22.62 17.42
C SER A 654 -43.25 23.51 17.54
N TYR A 655 -42.05 22.92 17.46
CA TYR A 655 -40.78 23.63 17.48
C TYR A 655 -40.04 23.42 16.15
N PRO A 656 -40.38 24.16 15.09
CA PRO A 656 -39.80 23.94 13.77
C PRO A 656 -38.40 24.55 13.64
N LEU A 657 -37.67 24.07 12.63
CA LEU A 657 -36.39 24.59 12.20
C LEU A 657 -36.56 25.97 11.54
N ARG A 658 -36.08 27.00 12.23
CA ARG A 658 -36.11 28.42 11.82
C ARG A 658 -34.77 28.87 11.23
N ILE A 659 -34.79 30.01 10.52
CA ILE A 659 -33.59 30.67 9.96
C ILE A 659 -32.47 30.90 10.99
N TYR A 660 -32.86 31.24 12.23
CA TYR A 660 -31.94 31.41 13.35
C TYR A 660 -30.98 30.24 13.55
N HIS A 661 -31.46 28.98 13.40
CA HIS A 661 -30.60 27.82 13.59
C HIS A 661 -29.54 27.70 12.50
N PHE A 662 -29.87 28.09 11.26
CA PHE A 662 -28.92 28.13 10.15
C PHE A 662 -27.88 29.24 10.34
N GLU A 663 -28.29 30.42 10.82
CA GLU A 663 -27.36 31.50 11.15
C GLU A 663 -26.39 31.10 12.26
N LYS A 664 -26.90 30.48 13.34
CA LYS A 664 -26.06 29.97 14.45
C LYS A 664 -25.16 28.81 14.05
N ALA A 665 -25.61 27.93 13.16
CA ALA A 665 -24.73 26.90 12.61
C ALA A 665 -23.61 27.50 11.76
N LEU A 666 -23.92 28.52 10.95
CA LEU A 666 -22.95 29.19 10.07
C LEU A 666 -21.90 30.01 10.84
N GLU A 667 -22.26 30.62 11.98
CA GLU A 667 -21.29 31.32 12.84
C GLU A 667 -20.12 30.42 13.24
N ASN A 668 -20.39 29.13 13.52
CA ASN A 668 -19.38 28.15 13.92
C ASN A 668 -18.64 27.51 12.73
N ALA A 669 -19.09 27.74 11.49
CA ALA A 669 -18.44 27.20 10.30
C ALA A 669 -17.24 28.09 9.89
N GLN A 670 -16.04 27.51 9.86
CA GLN A 670 -14.82 28.18 9.34
C GLN A 670 -14.83 28.24 7.80
N GLU A 671 -14.17 29.25 7.23
CA GLU A 671 -14.00 29.37 5.77
C GLU A 671 -12.93 28.41 5.24
N GLU A 672 -13.25 27.67 4.17
CA GLU A 672 -12.39 26.58 3.68
C GLU A 672 -11.10 27.06 3.02
N GLY A 673 -11.10 28.24 2.38
CA GLY A 673 -9.86 28.80 1.82
C GLY A 673 -8.77 29.05 2.88
N ILE A 674 -9.18 29.30 4.13
CA ILE A 674 -8.29 29.52 5.28
C ILE A 674 -7.83 28.16 5.85
N GLU A 675 -8.74 27.19 5.94
CA GLU A 675 -8.43 25.85 6.45
C GLU A 675 -7.56 25.02 5.49
N GLU A 676 -7.78 25.14 4.17
CA GLU A 676 -6.95 24.51 3.15
C GLU A 676 -5.53 25.07 3.15
N ALA A 677 -5.40 26.40 3.22
CA ALA A 677 -4.10 27.04 3.38
C ALA A 677 -3.40 26.48 4.62
N ARG A 678 -4.09 26.44 5.77
CA ARG A 678 -3.59 25.88 7.03
C ARG A 678 -3.12 24.43 6.91
N GLN A 679 -3.92 23.54 6.32
CA GLN A 679 -3.58 22.12 6.17
C GLN A 679 -2.42 21.90 5.21
N MET A 680 -2.34 22.70 4.13
CA MET A 680 -1.16 22.71 3.27
C MET A 680 0.09 23.14 4.07
N ILE A 681 -0.03 24.09 5.00
CA ILE A 681 1.12 24.54 5.80
C ILE A 681 1.55 23.46 6.80
N GLU A 682 0.60 22.88 7.54
CA GLU A 682 0.88 21.80 8.50
C GLU A 682 1.48 20.56 7.82
N SER A 683 1.13 20.29 6.56
CA SER A 683 1.64 19.13 5.80
C SER A 683 2.93 19.40 5.02
N THR A 684 3.28 20.65 4.72
CA THR A 684 4.39 20.92 3.77
C THR A 684 5.76 21.04 4.45
N VAL A 685 5.93 21.62 5.65
CA VAL A 685 7.31 21.91 6.12
C VAL A 685 7.47 22.07 7.65
N ARG A 686 7.41 21.01 8.45
CA ARG A 686 8.10 21.06 9.75
C ARG A 686 8.77 19.74 10.01
N ALA A 687 10.07 19.69 9.70
CA ALA A 687 10.87 18.51 9.97
C ALA A 687 10.88 18.27 11.48
N GLU A 688 10.60 17.04 11.92
CA GLU A 688 10.78 16.64 13.32
C GLU A 688 12.25 16.69 13.75
N LYS A 689 13.17 16.78 12.78
CA LYS A 689 14.61 16.82 13.00
C LYS A 689 15.15 18.25 12.83
N PRO A 690 16.08 18.70 13.70
CA PRO A 690 16.77 19.97 13.54
C PRO A 690 17.58 20.00 12.23
N GLU A 691 17.50 21.11 11.51
CA GLU A 691 18.19 21.30 10.23
C GLU A 691 18.98 22.61 10.22
N ILE A 692 20.07 22.64 9.45
CA ILE A 692 20.97 23.79 9.33
C ILE A 692 20.35 24.80 8.36
N GLY A 693 20.40 26.08 8.73
CA GLY A 693 19.90 27.16 7.88
C GLY A 693 18.37 27.25 7.80
N ARG A 694 17.63 26.53 8.65
CA ARG A 694 16.16 26.54 8.67
C ARG A 694 15.62 27.05 10.00
N SER A 695 14.77 28.07 9.98
CA SER A 695 14.12 28.62 11.18
C SER A 695 12.60 28.77 10.99
N TYR A 696 11.88 28.99 12.09
CA TYR A 696 10.41 29.00 12.11
C TYR A 696 9.90 30.35 12.60
N GLY A 697 9.36 31.16 11.68
CA GLY A 697 8.95 32.54 11.92
C GLY A 697 7.44 32.74 11.94
N LEU A 698 6.93 33.61 12.82
CA LEU A 698 5.51 33.99 12.83
C LEU A 698 5.21 35.09 11.81
N VAL A 699 4.27 34.79 10.92
CA VAL A 699 3.80 35.64 9.83
C VAL A 699 2.31 35.94 10.02
N ALA A 700 1.86 37.12 9.58
CA ALA A 700 0.44 37.50 9.58
C ALA A 700 -0.18 37.34 8.17
N LEU A 701 -1.44 36.94 8.12
CA LEU A 701 -2.24 36.74 6.90
C LEU A 701 -3.42 37.73 6.86
N GLY A 702 -3.65 38.36 5.71
CA GLY A 702 -4.77 39.28 5.43
C GLY A 702 -4.53 40.76 5.78
N GLU A 703 -5.39 41.66 5.27
CA GLU A 703 -5.30 43.14 5.47
C GLU A 703 -5.47 43.58 6.93
N SER A 704 -6.17 42.79 7.76
CA SER A 704 -6.46 43.11 9.16
C SER A 704 -5.46 42.51 10.16
N ALA A 705 -4.48 41.72 9.70
CA ALA A 705 -3.51 40.97 10.55
C ALA A 705 -4.17 40.10 11.64
N GLN A 706 -5.44 39.72 11.47
CA GLN A 706 -6.21 38.98 12.47
C GLN A 706 -5.89 37.49 12.52
N SER A 707 -5.33 36.93 11.44
CA SER A 707 -4.90 35.52 11.38
C SER A 707 -3.38 35.44 11.18
N GLY A 708 -2.73 34.51 11.87
CA GLY A 708 -1.28 34.30 11.76
C GLY A 708 -0.93 32.86 11.45
N LEU A 709 0.34 32.67 11.09
CA LEU A 709 0.88 31.39 10.66
C LEU A 709 2.34 31.24 11.10
N VAL A 710 2.77 30.02 11.40
CA VAL A 710 4.20 29.68 11.48
C VAL A 710 4.70 29.34 10.07
N SER A 711 5.59 30.17 9.52
CA SER A 711 6.25 29.97 8.23
C SER A 711 7.64 29.39 8.42
N VAL A 712 8.10 28.58 7.46
CA VAL A 712 9.50 28.14 7.40
C VAL A 712 10.33 29.13 6.62
N ILE A 713 11.52 29.42 7.14
CA ILE A 713 12.51 30.27 6.52
C ILE A 713 13.74 29.41 6.28
N GLU A 714 14.11 29.24 5.02
CA GLU A 714 15.28 28.49 4.60
C GLU A 714 16.33 29.46 4.06
N VAL A 715 17.55 29.36 4.58
CA VAL A 715 18.70 30.16 4.18
C VAL A 715 19.80 29.24 3.66
N LEU A 716 20.11 29.42 2.38
CA LEU A 716 21.21 28.74 1.71
C LEU A 716 22.33 29.75 1.46
N VAL A 717 23.56 29.34 1.71
CA VAL A 717 24.73 30.20 1.54
C VAL A 717 25.65 29.60 0.48
N ASN A 718 26.02 30.41 -0.52
CA ASN A 718 27.01 30.06 -1.53
C ASN A 718 28.34 30.79 -1.22
N PRO A 719 29.40 30.06 -0.81
CA PRO A 719 30.71 30.65 -0.51
C PRO A 719 31.41 31.31 -1.70
N ASN A 720 31.12 30.85 -2.93
CA ASN A 720 31.76 31.31 -4.16
C ASN A 720 30.91 32.37 -4.89
N GLY A 721 30.38 33.33 -4.13
CA GLY A 721 29.40 34.30 -4.60
C GLY A 721 29.97 35.68 -4.95
N SER A 722 29.04 36.63 -5.11
CA SER A 722 29.29 38.05 -5.34
C SER A 722 29.03 38.94 -4.11
N GLY A 723 28.57 38.37 -2.99
CA GLY A 723 28.21 39.12 -1.79
C GLY A 723 26.77 39.65 -1.80
N LYS A 724 25.87 39.02 -2.55
CA LYS A 724 24.48 39.48 -2.72
C LYS A 724 23.50 38.64 -1.92
N VAL A 725 22.49 39.30 -1.35
CA VAL A 725 21.35 38.65 -0.71
C VAL A 725 20.21 38.54 -1.74
N TYR A 726 19.74 37.32 -1.96
CA TYR A 726 18.62 36.99 -2.83
C TYR A 726 17.47 36.51 -1.95
N VAL A 727 16.28 37.09 -2.12
CA VAL A 727 15.05 36.54 -1.56
C VAL A 727 14.31 35.83 -2.69
N VAL A 728 14.05 34.54 -2.51
CA VAL A 728 13.47 33.64 -3.52
C VAL A 728 12.07 33.23 -3.08
N GLY A 729 11.10 33.22 -4.01
CA GLY A 729 9.72 32.81 -3.74
C GLY A 729 8.68 33.83 -4.23
N SER A 730 7.41 33.41 -4.30
CA SER A 730 6.26 34.22 -4.73
C SER A 730 5.92 35.37 -3.76
N GLU A 731 6.52 35.38 -2.58
CA GLU A 731 6.34 36.40 -1.53
C GLU A 731 7.56 37.33 -1.37
N ALA A 732 8.44 37.43 -2.38
CA ALA A 732 9.60 38.31 -2.34
C ALA A 732 9.21 39.80 -2.29
N GLY A 733 8.86 40.30 -1.09
CA GLY A 733 8.56 41.70 -0.82
C GLY A 733 9.83 42.51 -0.49
N GLU A 734 9.82 43.80 -0.82
CA GLU A 734 10.93 44.73 -0.51
C GLU A 734 11.24 44.78 0.99
N SER A 735 10.23 44.61 1.86
CA SER A 735 10.38 44.59 3.33
C SER A 735 11.19 43.39 3.85
N ILE A 736 10.97 42.22 3.26
CA ILE A 736 11.67 40.98 3.64
C ILE A 736 13.12 41.06 3.17
N ARG A 737 13.32 41.55 1.93
CA ARG A 737 14.65 41.78 1.38
C ARG A 737 15.45 42.77 2.22
N ALA A 738 14.87 43.90 2.61
CA ALA A 738 15.52 44.86 3.49
C ALA A 738 15.91 44.23 4.83
N SER A 739 15.02 43.43 5.43
CA SER A 739 15.29 42.72 6.70
C SER A 739 16.42 41.69 6.57
N ALA A 740 16.49 40.99 5.43
CA ALA A 740 17.56 40.04 5.14
C ALA A 740 18.91 40.74 4.88
N GLU A 741 18.89 41.88 4.18
CA GLU A 741 20.07 42.71 3.94
C GLU A 741 20.61 43.31 5.26
N ASP A 742 19.74 43.82 6.13
CA ASP A 742 20.09 44.33 7.46
C ASP A 742 20.74 43.26 8.33
N ALA A 743 20.15 42.06 8.39
CA ALA A 743 20.75 40.93 9.09
C ALA A 743 22.13 40.55 8.51
N PHE A 744 22.28 40.53 7.18
CA PHE A 744 23.55 40.20 6.52
C PHE A 744 24.63 41.25 6.79
N ILE A 745 24.28 42.54 6.80
CA ILE A 745 25.21 43.64 7.13
C ILE A 745 25.70 43.49 8.56
N TYR A 746 24.77 43.26 9.51
CA TYR A 746 25.14 43.08 10.91
C TYR A 746 26.05 41.87 11.11
N ILE A 747 25.69 40.70 10.55
CA ILE A 747 26.49 39.47 10.67
C ILE A 747 27.90 39.68 10.09
N ASN A 748 28.03 40.35 8.94
CA ASN A 748 29.35 40.67 8.38
C ASN A 748 30.16 41.63 9.26
N SER A 749 29.50 42.60 9.91
CA SER A 749 30.17 43.55 10.79
C SER A 749 30.83 42.88 11.99
N ILE A 750 30.17 41.87 12.58
CA ILE A 750 30.69 41.11 13.72
C ILE A 750 31.65 39.98 13.29
N SER A 751 31.58 39.53 12.03
CA SER A 751 32.47 38.50 11.48
C SER A 751 33.71 39.07 10.78
N SER A 752 34.10 40.32 11.05
CA SER A 752 35.21 41.00 10.37
C SER A 752 35.14 40.96 8.83
N TRP A 753 33.92 41.03 8.27
CA TRP A 753 33.64 40.99 6.83
C TRP A 753 34.11 39.73 6.10
N LYS A 754 34.30 38.62 6.83
CA LYS A 754 34.67 37.31 6.27
C LYS A 754 33.72 36.80 5.20
N TYR A 755 32.41 37.04 5.37
CA TYR A 755 31.36 36.53 4.47
C TYR A 755 30.95 37.53 3.39
N LYS A 756 31.71 38.62 3.19
CA LYS A 756 31.35 39.70 2.25
C LYS A 756 31.20 39.25 0.79
N SER A 757 31.80 38.13 0.41
CA SER A 757 31.72 37.55 -0.95
C SER A 757 30.72 36.41 -1.04
N TYR A 758 29.99 36.09 0.03
CA TYR A 758 29.07 34.97 0.04
C TYR A 758 27.73 35.45 -0.49
N ASP A 759 27.13 34.70 -1.42
CA ASP A 759 25.76 34.95 -1.82
C ASP A 759 24.83 34.22 -0.86
N VAL A 760 23.81 34.91 -0.34
CA VAL A 760 22.82 34.35 0.58
C VAL A 760 21.48 34.28 -0.10
N TYR A 761 20.87 33.09 -0.12
CA TYR A 761 19.55 32.85 -0.68
C TYR A 761 18.59 32.59 0.47
N VAL A 762 17.58 33.45 0.62
CA VAL A 762 16.53 33.34 1.63
C VAL A 762 15.25 32.94 0.92
N GLU A 763 14.73 31.75 1.20
CA GLU A 763 13.42 31.30 0.73
C GLU A 763 12.46 31.29 1.93
N LEU A 764 11.40 32.11 1.86
CA LEU A 764 10.26 31.91 2.75
C LEU A 764 9.41 30.84 2.12
N VAL A 765 9.37 29.68 2.76
CA VAL A 765 8.54 28.57 2.31
C VAL A 765 7.14 28.80 2.85
N THR A 766 6.42 29.61 2.10
CA THR A 766 4.99 29.82 2.25
C THR A 766 4.23 29.04 1.17
N PRO A 767 2.93 28.74 1.37
CA PRO A 767 2.15 27.88 0.48
C PRO A 767 2.01 28.38 -0.96
N ALA A 768 2.46 29.61 -1.23
CA ALA A 768 2.15 30.37 -2.42
C ALA A 768 2.74 29.84 -3.74
N LYS A 769 3.55 28.76 -3.74
CA LYS A 769 3.90 28.03 -4.98
C LYS A 769 2.68 27.41 -5.69
N GLY A 770 1.51 27.31 -5.02
CA GLY A 770 0.22 26.90 -5.59
C GLY A 770 -0.80 28.03 -5.81
N MET A 771 -0.46 29.28 -5.46
CA MET A 771 -1.36 30.45 -5.60
C MET A 771 -0.91 31.43 -6.69
N GLU A 772 -0.29 30.95 -7.79
CA GLU A 772 -0.25 31.77 -9.00
C GLU A 772 -1.63 31.80 -9.67
N LYS A 773 -2.24 32.99 -9.65
CA LYS A 773 -3.37 33.46 -10.48
C LYS A 773 -4.72 32.80 -10.21
N GLN A 774 -5.34 33.13 -9.09
CA GLN A 774 -6.80 33.34 -9.10
C GLN A 774 -7.11 34.84 -9.15
N PRO A 775 -7.67 35.36 -10.26
CA PRO A 775 -8.21 36.70 -10.29
C PRO A 775 -9.54 36.70 -9.53
N ILE A 776 -9.55 37.24 -8.31
CA ILE A 776 -10.79 37.77 -7.74
C ILE A 776 -11.01 39.12 -8.43
N GLY A 777 -12.23 39.35 -8.93
CA GLY A 777 -12.57 40.48 -9.79
C GLY A 777 -12.18 41.85 -9.25
N PHE A 778 -11.85 42.75 -10.19
CA PHE A 778 -11.50 44.17 -10.04
C PHE A 778 -10.48 44.52 -8.94
N GLY A 779 -9.21 44.27 -9.25
CA GLY A 779 -8.17 45.28 -9.05
C GLY A 779 -7.62 45.45 -7.64
N ALA A 780 -7.18 44.37 -6.99
CA ALA A 780 -6.00 44.36 -6.12
C ALA A 780 -5.62 42.91 -5.79
N THR A 781 -4.45 42.46 -6.22
CA THR A 781 -3.79 41.26 -5.67
C THR A 781 -3.14 41.66 -4.35
N VAL A 782 -3.61 41.16 -3.21
CA VAL A 782 -2.96 41.45 -1.92
C VAL A 782 -2.10 40.26 -1.52
N PRO A 783 -0.77 40.34 -1.63
CA PRO A 783 0.12 39.30 -1.10
C PRO A 783 0.07 39.28 0.43
N PRO A 784 0.33 38.12 1.07
CA PRO A 784 0.47 38.04 2.53
C PRO A 784 1.57 39.01 3.00
N VAL A 785 1.22 39.92 3.89
CA VAL A 785 2.09 41.00 4.34
C VAL A 785 2.99 40.50 5.48
N SER A 786 4.06 39.79 5.13
CA SER A 786 5.21 39.64 6.04
C SER A 786 6.13 40.85 5.87
N GLY A 787 5.89 41.89 6.65
CA GLY A 787 6.78 43.04 6.74
C GLY A 787 8.07 42.71 7.53
N PRO A 788 8.46 43.54 8.49
CA PRO A 788 9.67 43.35 9.31
C PRO A 788 9.65 42.14 10.25
N SER A 789 8.51 41.50 10.51
CA SER A 789 8.37 40.56 11.63
C SER A 789 9.04 39.20 11.47
N ALA A 790 9.49 38.87 10.26
CA ALA A 790 10.29 37.68 9.97
C ALA A 790 11.80 37.95 10.07
N GLY A 791 12.23 39.20 10.26
CA GLY A 791 13.64 39.60 10.20
C GLY A 791 14.53 38.87 11.21
N LEU A 792 14.05 38.66 12.43
CA LEU A 792 14.78 37.90 13.46
C LEU A 792 14.96 36.43 13.08
N ALA A 793 13.91 35.81 12.56
CA ALA A 793 13.97 34.42 12.12
C ALA A 793 14.92 34.24 10.91
N ILE A 794 14.93 35.18 9.96
CA ILE A 794 15.88 35.21 8.84
C ILE A 794 17.32 35.33 9.34
N GLY A 795 17.59 36.26 10.27
CA GLY A 795 18.92 36.43 10.85
C GLY A 795 19.43 35.17 11.56
N ILE A 796 18.56 34.50 12.32
CA ILE A 796 18.89 33.25 13.02
C ILE A 796 19.21 32.12 12.03
N ALA A 797 18.40 31.96 10.98
CA ALA A 797 18.67 30.98 9.92
C ALA A 797 19.98 31.28 9.19
N MET A 798 20.29 32.55 8.96
CA MET A 798 21.54 32.97 8.31
C MET A 798 22.76 32.66 9.17
N VAL A 799 22.72 32.92 10.49
CA VAL A 799 23.81 32.53 11.39
C VAL A 799 23.95 31.01 11.45
N SER A 800 22.84 30.28 11.58
CA SER A 800 22.81 28.81 11.55
C SER A 800 23.52 28.24 10.31
N ALA A 801 23.23 28.77 9.12
CA ALA A 801 23.86 28.36 7.87
C ALA A 801 25.36 28.69 7.80
N LEU A 802 25.79 29.81 8.40
CA LEU A 802 27.19 30.25 8.37
C LEU A 802 28.10 29.52 9.36
N ILE A 803 27.58 29.12 10.52
CA ILE A 803 28.33 28.38 11.54
C ILE A 803 28.05 26.87 11.55
N ASN A 804 27.15 26.42 10.67
CA ASN A 804 26.79 25.01 10.47
C ASN A 804 26.21 24.33 11.74
N VAL A 805 25.37 25.06 12.49
CA VAL A 805 24.67 24.57 13.69
C VAL A 805 23.16 24.61 13.44
N PRO A 806 22.41 23.51 13.66
CA PRO A 806 20.98 23.49 13.38
C PRO A 806 20.14 24.28 14.39
N VAL A 807 18.97 24.75 13.95
CA VAL A 807 17.98 25.44 14.80
C VAL A 807 17.03 24.41 15.42
N ASP A 808 16.65 24.61 16.68
CA ASP A 808 15.66 23.75 17.36
C ASP A 808 14.27 23.93 16.72
N PRO A 809 13.65 22.85 16.18
CA PRO A 809 12.37 22.94 15.49
C PRO A 809 11.19 23.22 16.42
N SER A 810 11.38 23.22 17.74
CA SER A 810 10.36 23.60 18.73
C SER A 810 10.33 25.10 19.06
N VAL A 811 11.27 25.87 18.50
CA VAL A 811 11.38 27.31 18.70
C VAL A 811 10.61 28.05 17.61
N VAL A 812 9.73 28.96 18.02
CA VAL A 812 8.98 29.84 17.12
C VAL A 812 9.41 31.29 17.37
N ILE A 813 9.62 32.07 16.30
CA ILE A 813 10.35 33.34 16.36
C ILE A 813 9.51 34.47 15.74
N THR A 814 9.53 35.66 16.34
CA THR A 814 9.06 36.88 15.69
C THR A 814 9.92 38.08 16.11
N GLY A 815 10.09 39.04 15.21
CA GLY A 815 10.86 40.25 15.48
C GLY A 815 11.46 40.86 14.23
N ALA A 816 11.70 42.17 14.26
CA ALA A 816 12.43 42.88 13.22
C ALA A 816 13.90 43.02 13.61
N VAL A 817 14.84 42.82 12.68
CA VAL A 817 16.27 43.00 12.93
C VAL A 817 16.77 44.17 12.13
N THR A 818 17.59 45.00 12.77
CA THR A 818 18.25 46.16 12.13
C THR A 818 19.69 45.85 11.75
N ALA A 819 20.30 46.68 10.90
CA ALA A 819 21.72 46.60 10.55
C ALA A 819 22.70 46.76 11.75
N LYS A 820 22.21 47.16 12.93
CA LYS A 820 22.96 47.19 14.19
C LYS A 820 22.81 45.93 15.03
N GLY A 821 21.98 44.98 14.61
CA GLY A 821 21.66 43.75 15.33
C GLY A 821 20.65 43.91 16.45
N GLU A 822 20.00 45.06 16.56
CA GLU A 822 18.91 45.31 17.52
C GLU A 822 17.60 44.66 17.04
N VAL A 823 16.84 44.09 17.97
CA VAL A 823 15.53 43.48 17.74
C VAL A 823 14.42 44.50 18.03
N TRP A 824 13.71 44.91 16.99
CA TRP A 824 12.64 45.90 17.04
C TRP A 824 11.25 45.26 17.17
N PRO A 825 10.29 45.98 17.79
CA PRO A 825 8.96 45.46 18.03
C PRO A 825 8.15 45.26 16.76
N VAL A 826 7.20 44.35 16.83
CA VAL A 826 6.32 43.94 15.72
C VAL A 826 4.85 44.02 16.11
N GLY A 827 3.99 44.39 15.16
CA GLY A 827 2.53 44.39 15.36
C GLY A 827 1.92 42.99 15.27
N GLY A 828 0.66 42.84 15.69
CA GLY A 828 -0.08 41.58 15.67
C GLY A 828 0.26 40.63 16.83
N LEU A 829 0.71 41.20 17.95
CA LEU A 829 0.96 40.51 19.22
C LEU A 829 0.02 41.02 20.35
N ASP A 830 -0.95 41.86 20.00
CA ASP A 830 -1.93 42.48 20.90
C ASP A 830 -3.34 41.87 20.74
N TYR A 831 -4.23 42.06 21.73
CA TYR A 831 -5.58 41.44 21.78
C TYR A 831 -6.49 41.79 20.57
N ARG A 832 -6.24 42.91 19.87
CA ARG A 832 -6.99 43.30 18.65
C ARG A 832 -6.48 42.62 17.37
N GLY A 833 -5.33 41.94 17.43
CA GLY A 833 -4.64 41.30 16.30
C GLY A 833 -3.87 40.05 16.73
N SER A 834 -4.48 39.16 17.51
CA SER A 834 -3.85 38.00 18.14
C SER A 834 -3.42 36.87 17.20
N GLY A 835 -3.49 37.06 15.88
CA GLY A 835 -3.25 36.01 14.89
C GLY A 835 -1.89 35.32 15.04
N LYS A 836 -0.82 36.05 15.41
CA LYS A 836 0.53 35.45 15.61
C LYS A 836 0.63 34.62 16.88
N ILE A 837 0.00 35.06 17.97
CA ILE A 837 -0.01 34.33 19.25
C ILE A 837 -0.90 33.10 19.13
N GLU A 838 -2.05 33.23 18.46
CA GLU A 838 -2.93 32.12 18.15
C GLU A 838 -2.23 31.07 17.28
N ALA A 839 -1.45 31.49 16.29
CA ALA A 839 -0.62 30.59 15.48
C ALA A 839 0.42 29.82 16.32
N ALA A 840 1.08 30.50 17.27
CA ALA A 840 2.02 29.84 18.19
C ALA A 840 1.32 28.86 19.16
N LEU A 841 0.10 29.16 19.61
CA LEU A 841 -0.69 28.30 20.51
C LEU A 841 -1.30 27.07 19.83
N GLN A 842 -1.59 27.18 18.54
CA GLN A 842 -2.16 26.11 17.73
C GLN A 842 -1.09 25.18 17.15
N ASP A 843 0.17 25.62 17.13
CA ASP A 843 1.30 24.81 16.71
C ASP A 843 1.62 23.70 17.72
N LYS A 844 1.66 22.45 17.24
CA LYS A 844 1.89 21.26 18.06
C LYS A 844 3.34 21.12 18.52
N TYR A 845 4.27 21.76 17.83
CA TYR A 845 5.71 21.64 18.07
C TYR A 845 6.28 22.77 18.93
N ALA A 846 5.59 23.91 19.03
CA ALA A 846 6.00 25.06 19.81
C ALA A 846 6.22 24.71 21.29
N LYS A 847 7.44 24.93 21.76
CA LYS A 847 7.82 24.86 23.18
C LYS A 847 8.48 26.14 23.66
N LYS A 848 9.12 26.88 22.76
CA LYS A 848 9.75 28.18 23.02
C LYS A 848 9.23 29.21 22.02
N LEU A 849 8.95 30.41 22.51
CA LEU A 849 8.51 31.55 21.70
C LEU A 849 9.47 32.72 21.92
N ILE A 850 10.29 33.05 20.93
CA ILE A 850 11.23 34.18 20.95
C ILE A 850 10.53 35.42 20.41
N ILE A 851 10.55 36.50 21.18
CA ILE A 851 9.86 37.76 20.86
C ILE A 851 10.73 38.98 21.21
N PRO A 852 10.47 40.16 20.62
CA PRO A 852 11.14 41.39 21.02
C PRO A 852 10.81 41.74 22.47
N GLU A 853 11.81 42.15 23.26
CA GLU A 853 11.60 42.52 24.66
C GLU A 853 10.57 43.65 24.83
N TYR A 854 10.58 44.65 23.95
CA TYR A 854 9.56 45.70 23.98
C TYR A 854 8.13 45.14 23.84
N ASN A 855 7.92 44.15 22.96
CA ASN A 855 6.62 43.49 22.86
C ASN A 855 6.31 42.72 24.14
N TYR A 856 7.29 42.03 24.73
CA TYR A 856 7.14 41.29 26.00
C TYR A 856 6.69 42.19 27.16
N GLU A 857 7.36 43.32 27.36
CA GLU A 857 7.06 44.29 28.42
C GLU A 857 5.70 44.98 28.25
N HIS A 858 5.16 44.98 27.02
CA HIS A 858 3.88 45.60 26.66
C HIS A 858 2.81 44.57 26.28
N PHE A 859 2.98 43.28 26.59
CA PHE A 859 1.85 42.34 26.68
C PHE A 859 0.95 42.89 27.79
N GLY A 860 -0.13 43.59 27.43
CA GLY A 860 -1.02 44.21 28.43
C GLY A 860 -1.57 43.22 29.47
N ASP A 861 -2.20 43.74 30.53
CA ASP A 861 -2.75 43.05 31.73
C ASP A 861 -3.68 41.83 31.50
N VAL A 862 -3.84 41.33 30.28
CA VAL A 862 -4.78 40.30 29.88
C VAL A 862 -4.03 38.98 29.60
N GLY A 863 -3.95 38.11 30.61
CA GLY A 863 -3.92 36.62 30.59
C GLY A 863 -3.18 35.80 29.50
N ILE A 864 -2.52 36.38 28.51
CA ILE A 864 -1.87 35.67 27.38
C ILE A 864 -0.69 34.85 27.90
N GLN A 865 0.04 35.39 28.87
CA GLN A 865 1.10 34.67 29.57
C GLN A 865 0.55 33.41 30.26
N GLU A 866 -0.61 33.50 30.91
CA GLU A 866 -1.27 32.33 31.51
C GLU A 866 -1.69 31.28 30.46
N VAL A 867 -2.12 31.72 29.27
CA VAL A 867 -2.52 30.82 28.18
C VAL A 867 -1.31 30.10 27.59
N LEU A 868 -0.20 30.80 27.39
CA LEU A 868 1.07 30.22 26.92
C LEU A 868 1.68 29.27 27.97
N GLU A 869 1.62 29.64 29.25
CA GLU A 869 2.06 28.79 30.37
C GLU A 869 1.20 27.52 30.51
N LYS A 870 -0.13 27.61 30.35
CA LYS A 870 -1.04 26.44 30.33
C LYS A 870 -0.68 25.45 29.21
N ARG A 871 -0.18 25.95 28.08
CA ARG A 871 0.32 25.14 26.95
C ARG A 871 1.77 24.70 27.09
N LYS A 872 2.46 25.07 28.17
CA LYS A 872 3.89 24.83 28.43
C LYS A 872 4.82 25.46 27.38
N ILE A 873 4.42 26.59 26.79
CA ILE A 873 5.27 27.37 25.88
C ILE A 873 6.03 28.42 26.70
N LYS A 874 7.36 28.33 26.70
CA LYS A 874 8.24 29.31 27.37
C LYS A 874 8.44 30.53 26.47
N VAL A 875 8.06 31.71 26.93
CA VAL A 875 8.29 32.99 26.22
C VAL A 875 9.68 33.51 26.58
N ILE A 876 10.44 33.93 25.58
CA ILE A 876 11.83 34.39 25.71
C ILE A 876 11.95 35.78 25.08
N PRO A 877 12.06 36.86 25.89
CA PRO A 877 12.30 38.20 25.37
C PRO A 877 13.76 38.37 24.94
N VAL A 878 13.99 39.00 23.79
CA VAL A 878 15.34 39.31 23.28
C VAL A 878 15.46 40.76 22.81
N ARG A 879 16.65 41.33 23.00
CA ARG A 879 17.05 42.69 22.58
C ARG A 879 17.93 42.67 21.34
N THR A 880 18.70 41.60 21.14
CA THR A 880 19.68 41.49 20.06
C THR A 880 19.52 40.21 19.25
N LEU A 881 20.03 40.22 18.00
CA LEU A 881 20.04 39.03 17.15
C LEU A 881 20.83 37.88 17.82
N LEU A 882 21.96 38.17 18.48
CA LEU A 882 22.80 37.14 19.11
C LEU A 882 22.10 36.45 20.29
N GLU A 883 21.35 37.19 21.11
CA GLU A 883 20.49 36.61 22.15
C GLU A 883 19.45 35.66 21.54
N GLY A 884 18.82 36.07 20.42
CA GLY A 884 17.90 35.22 19.68
C GLY A 884 18.55 33.96 19.11
N VAL A 885 19.78 34.06 18.58
CA VAL A 885 20.55 32.92 18.06
C VAL A 885 20.90 31.94 19.18
N LYS A 886 21.38 32.42 20.33
CA LYS A 886 21.70 31.60 21.49
C LYS A 886 20.51 30.73 21.92
N GLU A 887 19.32 31.30 21.97
CA GLU A 887 18.12 30.62 22.46
C GLU A 887 17.47 29.70 21.41
N ALA A 888 17.76 29.92 20.12
CA ALA A 888 17.17 29.19 19.01
C ALA A 888 18.02 28.00 18.51
N LEU A 889 19.35 28.06 18.63
CA LEU A 889 20.24 26.99 18.15
C LEU A 889 20.25 25.78 19.09
N VAL A 890 20.40 24.59 18.52
CA VAL A 890 20.55 23.35 19.28
C VAL A 890 21.84 23.41 20.12
N GLY A 891 21.72 23.12 21.42
CA GLY A 891 22.83 23.15 22.36
C GLY A 891 23.05 24.49 23.07
N GLU A 892 22.25 25.51 22.76
CA GLU A 892 22.26 26.84 23.40
C GLU A 892 23.69 27.44 23.53
N PRO A 893 24.43 27.59 22.42
CA PRO A 893 25.82 28.04 22.46
C PRO A 893 25.94 29.46 23.03
N ASP A 894 26.91 29.68 23.90
CA ASP A 894 27.22 31.01 24.43
C ASP A 894 27.62 32.00 23.32
N GLU A 895 27.36 33.30 23.54
CA GLU A 895 27.64 34.35 22.55
C GLU A 895 29.12 34.40 22.13
N GLU A 896 30.04 34.15 23.05
CA GLU A 896 31.48 34.05 22.75
C GLU A 896 31.79 32.92 21.76
N ASN A 897 31.10 31.77 21.88
CA ASN A 897 31.25 30.63 20.98
C ASN A 897 30.67 30.94 19.59
N ILE A 898 29.54 31.66 19.53
CA ILE A 898 28.93 32.10 18.26
C ILE A 898 29.87 33.08 17.55
N LEU A 899 30.44 34.04 18.27
CA LEU A 899 31.38 35.03 17.73
C LEU A 899 32.68 34.37 17.27
N SER A 900 33.21 33.41 18.04
CA SER A 900 34.39 32.63 17.67
C SER A 900 34.17 31.81 16.40
N ALA A 901 33.02 31.13 16.31
CA ALA A 901 32.62 30.34 15.13
C ALA A 901 32.46 31.21 13.87
N LEU A 902 31.86 32.40 14.01
CA LEU A 902 31.78 33.39 12.92
C LEU A 902 33.18 33.91 12.54
N GLY A 903 34.07 34.08 13.52
CA GLY A 903 35.46 34.51 13.33
C GLY A 903 36.39 33.47 12.68
N GLY A 904 36.09 32.17 12.81
CA GLY A 904 36.88 31.08 12.21
C GLY A 904 37.95 30.46 13.10
N GLU A 905 37.93 30.71 14.41
CA GLU A 905 38.66 29.89 15.38
C GLU A 905 37.72 28.74 15.81
N LEU A 906 38.14 27.50 15.54
CA LEU A 906 37.31 26.29 15.62
C LEU A 906 36.67 26.05 17.00
N VAL A 907 35.51 25.37 17.00
CA VAL A 907 35.30 24.27 17.95
C VAL A 907 34.83 23.02 17.22
N GLU A 908 35.80 22.16 16.89
CA GLU A 908 35.61 20.71 16.90
C GLU A 908 35.13 20.32 18.30
N LYS A 909 33.82 20.29 18.53
CA LYS A 909 33.10 19.52 19.56
C LYS A 909 31.62 19.91 19.54
N ALA A 910 30.85 19.20 18.72
CA ALA A 910 29.46 18.89 18.96
C ALA A 910 29.27 17.40 18.69
#